data_AF-A0A5C4R6E8-F1
#
_entry.id   AF-A0A5C4R6E8-F1
#
_cell.length_a   1.000
_cell.length_b   1.000
_cell.length_c   1.000
_cell.angle_alpha   90.00
_cell.angle_beta   90.00
_cell.angle_gamma   90.00
#
_symmetry.space_group_name_H-M   'P 1'
#
loop_
_entity.id
_entity.type
_entity.pdbx_description
1 polymer ?
#
loop_
_entity_poly.entity_id
_entity_poly.type
_entity_poly.pdbx_seq_one_letter_code
_entity_poly.pdbx_strand_id
1 'polypeptide(L)'
;MLSPADRAICDRDPALVGLPLMLDAQAMAAALGRDALQPAYLRYKPGVSCVASFLSTDGEALAAYAYAPDRYAEESRRSRWRDNPDVVMLPDRGVIVIPARLDRHLRSLARFLDPARRQDALRRVTGVQPHLAAGDLILLRYKPGRRLVARLDLDGQPRGVLKIMAGAGFDQALVGATAAMAHGQAALLGADSGLRAMMTAWVPGRPVCPQMTGHAPDADTCTRIGAALAALHADPFRPAAAWTAPADARSVLTAAADLAPLDAELSVLAHEIATDLANRLAQATFDPVMVHGDFSADQVVMGADGPVILDWDNAGCGDPARDLGSFLARIDAQVVDGILSRVEADAIAGAVLRGYGGGPVTLPLHHARALMLLVTEGFRARHPDWPARARTLLDRAAQVMRGASADPAMPQLDAALDPDQARPALQAATGLDLTGRPQLLRHKPGRRALVRYPTGGATTAILGKLRAKGTDGRMPAIHDALRGAGLDGQAPHGAGVPRARGIVDTMRMWLQDEVSGRPLTPTDVAAMAQTGVALAHLHGVPPVTDRRWTHADELSVLDRALTQAAEQLPARKAELRRILHAARDRMGRLCDDQHCGIHRDFYFDQVLIADAQVWLVDLDLYAVGDPAVDLGNFLAHLDEYALRTTGDVGALSASARAFLDGYAGIRPLPCPQRIATMRTLSLARHIRISLRFDDRRHTTDALIEQSLRACATCHQPT
;
A
#
# COMPACT_ATOMS: atom_id res chain seq x y z
N MET A 1 23.10 -11.42 13.60
CA MET A 1 24.09 -10.58 12.88
C MET A 1 23.51 -9.20 12.63
N LEU A 2 24.27 -8.16 12.96
CA LEU A 2 23.89 -6.76 12.73
C LEU A 2 23.82 -6.40 11.24
N SER A 3 22.84 -5.60 10.85
CA SER A 3 22.82 -4.97 9.52
C SER A 3 23.87 -3.84 9.42
N PRO A 4 24.23 -3.38 8.21
CA PRO A 4 25.05 -2.18 8.06
C PRO A 4 24.46 -0.95 8.76
N ALA A 5 23.13 -0.79 8.72
CA ALA A 5 22.44 0.32 9.37
C ALA A 5 22.53 0.24 10.91
N ASP A 6 22.39 -0.95 11.48
CA ASP A 6 22.57 -1.14 12.94
C ASP A 6 24.01 -0.85 13.38
N ARG A 7 25.01 -1.29 12.59
CA ARG A 7 26.43 -0.97 12.85
C ARG A 7 26.67 0.52 12.89
N ALA A 8 26.14 1.26 11.91
CA ALA A 8 26.27 2.72 11.86
C ALA A 8 25.62 3.45 13.07
N ILE A 9 24.60 2.86 13.69
CA ILE A 9 24.05 3.37 14.96
C ILE A 9 25.03 3.08 16.11
N CYS A 10 25.54 1.86 16.21
CA CYS A 10 26.54 1.50 17.23
C CYS A 10 27.79 2.39 17.17
N ASP A 11 28.32 2.64 15.96
CA ASP A 11 29.52 3.46 15.76
C ASP A 11 29.30 4.93 16.18
N ARG A 12 28.07 5.44 16.10
CA ARG A 12 27.71 6.80 16.53
C ARG A 12 27.43 6.93 18.03
N ASP A 13 27.23 5.82 18.74
CA ASP A 13 26.95 5.82 20.18
C ASP A 13 27.94 4.95 20.97
N PRO A 14 29.25 5.29 20.94
CA PRO A 14 30.29 4.50 21.61
C PRO A 14 30.14 4.48 23.13
N ALA A 15 29.35 5.39 23.71
CA ALA A 15 29.04 5.41 25.14
C ALA A 15 28.20 4.19 25.56
N LEU A 16 27.39 3.61 24.66
CA LEU A 16 26.65 2.39 24.91
C LEU A 16 27.39 1.16 24.35
N VAL A 17 28.47 0.76 25.04
CA VAL A 17 29.30 -0.41 24.68
C VAL A 17 28.49 -1.69 24.46
N GLY A 18 27.38 -1.84 25.19
CA GLY A 18 26.48 -2.99 25.11
C GLY A 18 25.47 -2.94 23.96
N LEU A 19 25.35 -1.82 23.23
CA LEU A 19 24.34 -1.65 22.18
C LEU A 19 24.40 -2.74 21.09
N PRO A 20 25.57 -3.17 20.57
CA PRO A 20 25.64 -4.29 19.63
C PRO A 20 24.96 -5.57 20.14
N LEU A 21 25.10 -5.87 21.44
CA LEU A 21 24.49 -7.04 22.07
C LEU A 21 22.96 -6.92 22.15
N MET A 22 22.44 -5.70 22.36
CA MET A 22 21.00 -5.43 22.40
C MET A 22 20.34 -5.59 21.03
N LEU A 23 21.10 -5.40 19.96
CA LEU A 23 20.65 -5.43 18.58
C LEU A 23 20.81 -6.82 17.92
N ASP A 24 21.54 -7.74 18.55
CA ASP A 24 21.80 -9.09 18.05
C ASP A 24 21.38 -10.17 19.06
N ALA A 25 20.20 -10.76 18.85
CA ALA A 25 19.64 -11.77 19.74
C ALA A 25 20.50 -13.05 19.83
N GLN A 26 21.22 -13.41 18.76
CA GLN A 26 22.11 -14.57 18.77
C GLN A 26 23.36 -14.28 19.61
N ALA A 27 23.92 -13.07 19.49
CA ALA A 27 25.03 -12.64 20.34
C ALA A 27 24.60 -12.56 21.82
N MET A 28 23.39 -12.05 22.10
CA MET A 28 22.82 -12.03 23.45
C MET A 28 22.65 -13.45 24.01
N ALA A 29 22.12 -14.39 23.21
CA ALA A 29 21.95 -15.79 23.64
C ALA A 29 23.30 -16.42 24.01
N ALA A 30 24.32 -16.24 23.15
CA ALA A 30 25.67 -16.72 23.42
C ALA A 30 26.29 -16.09 24.69
N ALA A 31 26.11 -14.79 24.90
CA ALA A 31 26.61 -14.09 26.08
C ALA A 31 25.93 -14.56 27.39
N LEU A 32 24.71 -15.08 27.31
CA LEU A 32 23.96 -15.62 28.44
C LEU A 32 24.08 -17.15 28.58
N GLY A 33 24.84 -17.82 27.70
CA GLY A 33 24.94 -19.29 27.69
C GLY A 33 23.60 -19.98 27.40
N ARG A 34 22.76 -19.37 26.56
CA ARG A 34 21.45 -19.90 26.16
C ARG A 34 21.45 -20.30 24.68
N ASP A 35 20.65 -21.30 24.33
CA ASP A 35 20.58 -21.83 22.96
C ASP A 35 20.04 -20.80 21.96
N ALA A 36 18.92 -20.16 22.29
CA ALA A 36 18.27 -19.18 21.43
C ALA A 36 17.44 -18.17 22.24
N LEU A 37 17.33 -16.96 21.70
CA LEU A 37 16.49 -15.89 22.21
C LEU A 37 15.73 -15.23 21.05
N GLN A 38 14.44 -15.00 21.25
CA GLN A 38 13.62 -14.25 20.32
C GLN A 38 13.53 -12.79 20.78
N PRO A 39 13.92 -11.79 19.95
CA PRO A 39 13.72 -10.40 20.30
C PRO A 39 12.22 -10.05 20.31
N ALA A 40 11.76 -9.38 21.37
CA ALA A 40 10.35 -9.04 21.55
C ALA A 40 10.08 -7.54 21.69
N TYR A 41 11.07 -6.76 22.10
CA TYR A 41 10.95 -5.30 22.27
C TYR A 41 12.33 -4.64 22.25
N LEU A 42 12.38 -3.41 21.73
CA LEU A 42 13.56 -2.56 21.77
C LEU A 42 13.16 -1.11 22.05
N ARG A 43 13.88 -0.46 22.97
CA ARG A 43 13.82 0.97 23.22
C ARG A 43 15.23 1.52 23.37
N TYR A 44 15.62 2.35 22.42
CA TYR A 44 16.91 3.01 22.40
C TYR A 44 16.76 4.47 22.86
N LYS A 45 17.65 4.92 23.74
CA LYS A 45 17.83 6.32 24.16
C LYS A 45 19.31 6.68 23.96
N PRO A 46 19.65 7.48 22.94
CA PRO A 46 21.02 7.79 22.58
C PRO A 46 21.84 8.32 23.74
N GLY A 47 23.06 7.81 23.93
CA GLY A 47 24.00 8.21 24.98
C GLY A 47 23.56 7.89 26.41
N VAL A 48 22.38 7.29 26.61
CA VAL A 48 21.78 7.08 27.94
C VAL A 48 21.58 5.60 28.23
N SER A 49 20.77 4.92 27.40
CA SER A 49 20.44 3.51 27.63
C SER A 49 19.80 2.85 26.42
N CYS A 50 19.98 1.54 26.27
CA CYS A 50 19.16 0.71 25.41
C CYS A 50 18.49 -0.38 26.26
N VAL A 51 17.18 -0.58 26.07
CA VAL A 51 16.39 -1.60 26.77
C VAL A 51 15.80 -2.54 25.74
N ALA A 52 16.05 -3.83 25.90
CA ALA A 52 15.48 -4.87 25.05
C ALA A 52 14.79 -5.93 25.91
N SER A 53 13.81 -6.63 25.35
CA SER A 53 13.34 -7.88 25.94
C SER A 53 13.49 -9.03 24.97
N PHE A 54 13.74 -10.19 25.55
CA PHE A 54 13.88 -11.44 24.85
C PHE A 54 12.95 -12.48 25.46
N LEU A 55 12.44 -13.38 24.62
CA LEU A 55 11.78 -14.60 25.03
C LEU A 55 12.71 -15.77 24.76
N SER A 56 12.93 -16.63 25.76
CA SER A 56 13.63 -17.90 25.57
C SER A 56 12.67 -18.98 25.08
N THR A 57 13.24 -20.10 24.62
CA THR A 57 12.50 -21.25 24.06
C THR A 57 11.57 -21.92 25.07
N ASP A 58 11.87 -21.84 26.37
CA ASP A 58 11.05 -22.30 27.48
C ASP A 58 9.99 -21.28 27.95
N GLY A 59 9.88 -20.14 27.25
CA GLY A 59 8.86 -19.12 27.52
C GLY A 59 9.22 -18.13 28.64
N GLU A 60 10.45 -18.17 29.17
CA GLU A 60 10.92 -17.15 30.12
C GLU A 60 11.13 -15.81 29.41
N ALA A 61 10.63 -14.73 30.04
CA ALA A 61 10.87 -13.37 29.59
C ALA A 61 12.05 -12.74 30.31
N LEU A 62 12.99 -12.22 29.52
CA LEU A 62 14.18 -11.51 29.98
C LEU A 62 14.09 -10.03 29.59
N ALA A 63 14.55 -9.16 30.48
CA ALA A 63 14.82 -7.76 30.18
C ALA A 63 16.32 -7.51 30.25
N ALA A 64 16.88 -6.99 29.16
CA ALA A 64 18.27 -6.56 29.09
C ALA A 64 18.33 -5.03 29.06
N TYR A 65 19.31 -4.48 29.76
CA TYR A 65 19.57 -3.05 29.86
C TYR A 65 21.03 -2.79 29.56
N ALA A 66 21.33 -2.10 28.47
CA ALA A 66 22.63 -1.50 28.22
C ALA A 66 22.62 -0.06 28.71
N TYR A 67 23.64 0.34 29.45
CA TYR A 67 23.77 1.68 30.03
C TYR A 67 25.10 2.32 29.66
N ALA A 68 25.13 3.65 29.63
CA ALA A 68 26.39 4.40 29.63
C ALA A 68 27.16 4.15 30.94
N PRO A 69 28.50 4.30 30.98
CA PRO A 69 29.35 3.86 32.10
C PRO A 69 28.89 4.34 33.47
N ASP A 70 28.60 5.63 33.63
CA ASP A 70 28.15 6.21 34.90
C ASP A 70 26.82 5.61 35.37
N ARG A 71 25.90 5.41 34.43
CA ARG A 71 24.59 4.83 34.72
C ARG A 71 24.70 3.34 35.04
N TYR A 72 25.59 2.61 34.38
CA TYR A 72 25.88 1.23 34.72
C TYR A 72 26.45 1.13 36.14
N ALA A 73 27.39 1.99 36.52
CA ALA A 73 27.98 2.02 37.86
C ALA A 73 26.94 2.32 38.95
N GLU A 74 25.94 3.17 38.67
CA GLU A 74 24.81 3.40 39.56
C GLU A 74 23.90 2.16 39.68
N GLU A 75 23.47 1.61 38.54
CA GLU A 75 22.45 0.56 38.49
C GLU A 75 22.98 -0.79 38.99
N SER A 76 24.25 -1.13 38.70
CA SER A 76 24.92 -2.36 39.17
C SER A 76 25.13 -2.40 40.68
N ARG A 77 25.08 -1.25 41.37
CA ARG A 77 25.22 -1.18 42.84
C ARG A 77 23.92 -1.45 43.60
N ARG A 78 22.81 -1.68 42.91
CA ARG A 78 21.53 -1.92 43.58
C ARG A 78 21.48 -3.34 44.13
N SER A 79 21.35 -3.48 45.45
CA SER A 79 21.31 -4.78 46.16
C SER A 79 20.31 -5.77 45.54
N ARG A 80 19.12 -5.29 45.15
CA ARG A 80 18.09 -6.10 44.47
C ARG A 80 18.59 -6.83 43.22
N TRP A 81 19.58 -6.28 42.51
CA TRP A 81 20.17 -6.89 41.31
C TRP A 81 21.50 -7.55 41.62
N ARG A 82 22.38 -6.89 42.38
CA ARG A 82 23.71 -7.39 42.73
C ARG A 82 23.65 -8.70 43.51
N ASP A 83 22.72 -8.81 44.45
CA ASP A 83 22.68 -9.93 45.39
C ASP A 83 21.73 -11.04 44.90
N ASN A 84 21.18 -10.92 43.69
CA ASN A 84 20.23 -11.88 43.12
C ASN A 84 20.92 -12.79 42.09
N PRO A 85 20.92 -14.12 42.29
CA PRO A 85 21.65 -15.07 41.44
C PRO A 85 21.06 -15.19 40.02
N ASP A 86 19.80 -14.79 39.81
CA ASP A 86 19.15 -14.83 38.50
C ASP A 86 19.48 -13.61 37.62
N VAL A 87 20.24 -12.66 38.15
CA VAL A 87 20.66 -11.45 37.43
C VAL A 87 22.04 -11.67 36.82
N VAL A 88 22.13 -11.48 35.51
CA VAL A 88 23.40 -11.59 34.79
C VAL A 88 23.95 -10.19 34.55
N MET A 89 25.16 -9.93 35.08
CA MET A 89 25.89 -8.69 34.87
C MET A 89 27.04 -8.92 33.89
N LEU A 90 27.12 -8.06 32.87
CA LEU A 90 28.19 -8.06 31.86
C LEU A 90 28.92 -6.71 31.93
N PRO A 91 29.81 -6.51 32.92
CA PRO A 91 30.43 -5.22 33.21
C PRO A 91 31.24 -4.65 32.05
N ASP A 92 31.99 -5.50 31.34
CA ASP A 92 32.79 -5.09 30.17
C ASP A 92 31.94 -4.59 28.99
N ARG A 93 30.63 -4.85 29.04
CA ARG A 93 29.65 -4.41 28.04
C ARG A 93 28.67 -3.37 28.59
N GLY A 94 28.72 -3.06 29.89
CA GLY A 94 27.74 -2.19 30.54
C GLY A 94 26.30 -2.73 30.44
N VAL A 95 26.10 -4.06 30.45
CA VAL A 95 24.78 -4.70 30.30
C VAL A 95 24.36 -5.41 31.59
N ILE A 96 23.09 -5.24 31.96
CA ILE A 96 22.43 -6.00 33.04
C ILE A 96 21.23 -6.72 32.44
N VAL A 97 21.13 -8.04 32.65
CA VAL A 97 19.99 -8.85 32.22
C VAL A 97 19.27 -9.40 33.45
N ILE A 98 17.95 -9.22 33.49
CA ILE A 98 17.10 -9.68 34.58
C ILE A 98 15.92 -10.50 34.02
N PRO A 99 15.43 -11.53 34.72
CA PRO A 99 14.16 -12.13 34.42
C PRO A 99 13.01 -11.14 34.72
N ALA A 100 11.90 -11.23 33.97
CA ALA A 100 10.78 -10.31 34.06
C ALA A 100 10.15 -10.24 35.47
N ARG A 101 10.23 -11.31 36.26
CA ARG A 101 9.80 -11.34 37.68
C ARG A 101 10.51 -10.29 38.54
N LEU A 102 11.71 -9.85 38.14
CA LEU A 102 12.51 -8.84 38.83
C LEU A 102 12.33 -7.42 38.27
N ASP A 103 11.39 -7.19 37.35
CA ASP A 103 11.08 -5.84 36.86
C ASP A 103 10.70 -4.91 38.03
N ARG A 104 11.35 -3.75 38.09
CA ARG A 104 11.20 -2.79 39.19
C ARG A 104 9.99 -1.88 39.04
N HIS A 105 9.54 -1.66 37.82
CA HIS A 105 8.38 -0.82 37.50
C HIS A 105 7.10 -1.65 37.42
N LEU A 106 7.22 -2.96 37.12
CA LEU A 106 6.13 -3.94 37.12
C LEU A 106 6.26 -4.92 38.31
N ARG A 107 6.25 -4.38 39.54
CA ARG A 107 6.56 -5.15 40.76
C ARG A 107 5.65 -6.37 41.00
N SER A 108 4.41 -6.34 40.48
CA SER A 108 3.46 -7.44 40.60
C SER A 108 3.84 -8.67 39.77
N LEU A 109 4.75 -8.55 38.79
CA LEU A 109 5.23 -9.69 38.00
C LEU A 109 5.84 -10.79 38.86
N ALA A 110 6.50 -10.42 39.97
CA ALA A 110 7.03 -11.38 40.93
C ALA A 110 5.95 -12.30 41.54
N ARG A 111 4.66 -11.90 41.52
CA ARG A 111 3.54 -12.72 42.00
C ARG A 111 2.93 -13.56 40.89
N PHE A 112 2.77 -13.00 39.69
CA PHE A 112 2.12 -13.70 38.56
C PHE A 112 3.03 -14.74 37.90
N LEU A 113 4.35 -14.49 37.87
CA LEU A 113 5.32 -15.39 37.26
C LEU A 113 5.86 -16.44 38.25
N ASP A 114 5.57 -16.32 39.55
CA ASP A 114 5.88 -17.32 40.56
C ASP A 114 4.71 -18.32 40.69
N PRO A 115 4.91 -19.60 40.35
CA PRO A 115 3.85 -20.62 40.44
C PRO A 115 3.20 -20.71 41.83
N ALA A 116 3.95 -20.49 42.92
CA ALA A 116 3.44 -20.59 44.28
C ALA A 116 2.53 -19.41 44.67
N ARG A 117 2.62 -18.28 43.96
CA ARG A 117 1.91 -17.03 44.28
C ARG A 117 0.90 -16.61 43.22
N ARG A 118 0.97 -17.23 42.03
CA ARG A 118 0.16 -16.89 40.86
C ARG A 118 -1.32 -17.00 41.14
N GLN A 119 -1.76 -18.09 41.77
CA GLN A 119 -3.17 -18.34 42.03
C GLN A 119 -3.79 -17.24 42.90
N ASP A 120 -3.13 -16.83 43.98
CA ASP A 120 -3.60 -15.75 44.85
C ASP A 120 -3.63 -14.39 44.14
N ALA A 121 -2.63 -14.11 43.30
CA ALA A 121 -2.61 -12.91 42.47
C ALA A 121 -3.76 -12.89 41.46
N LEU A 122 -4.07 -14.03 40.82
CA LEU A 122 -5.20 -14.16 39.91
C LEU A 122 -6.55 -14.03 40.63
N ARG A 123 -6.71 -14.62 41.83
CA ARG A 123 -7.93 -14.47 42.65
C ARG A 123 -8.25 -13.01 42.95
N ARG A 124 -7.22 -12.22 43.25
CA ARG A 124 -7.37 -10.78 43.48
C ARG A 124 -7.88 -10.01 42.26
N VAL A 125 -7.40 -10.36 41.06
CA VAL A 125 -7.83 -9.69 39.81
C VAL A 125 -9.22 -10.16 39.39
N THR A 126 -9.48 -11.47 39.43
CA THR A 126 -10.71 -12.09 38.92
C THR A 126 -11.89 -11.97 39.88
N GLY A 127 -11.64 -11.71 41.17
CA GLY A 127 -12.64 -11.37 42.18
C GLY A 127 -13.82 -12.34 42.19
N VAL A 128 -14.94 -11.89 41.60
CA VAL A 128 -16.23 -12.60 41.53
C VAL A 128 -16.22 -13.84 40.63
N GLN A 129 -15.15 -14.09 39.87
CA GLN A 129 -14.97 -15.31 39.06
C GLN A 129 -13.75 -16.13 39.53
N PRO A 130 -13.74 -16.64 40.78
CA PRO A 130 -12.55 -17.24 41.39
C PRO A 130 -12.05 -18.52 40.70
N HIS A 131 -12.91 -19.20 39.94
CA HIS A 131 -12.54 -20.38 39.14
C HIS A 131 -11.46 -20.07 38.10
N LEU A 132 -11.43 -18.84 37.56
CA LEU A 132 -10.41 -18.40 36.59
C LEU A 132 -8.99 -18.38 37.20
N ALA A 133 -8.86 -18.31 38.52
CA ALA A 133 -7.56 -18.31 39.17
C ALA A 133 -6.82 -19.65 39.08
N ALA A 134 -7.51 -20.73 38.68
CA ALA A 134 -6.90 -22.03 38.40
C ALA A 134 -6.26 -22.11 37.00
N GLY A 135 -6.43 -21.08 36.16
CA GLY A 135 -5.92 -21.09 34.80
C GLY A 135 -4.41 -20.86 34.69
N ASP A 136 -3.84 -21.37 33.62
CA ASP A 136 -2.44 -21.19 33.23
C ASP A 136 -2.24 -19.86 32.50
N LEU A 137 -1.09 -19.23 32.72
CA LEU A 137 -0.72 -17.99 32.05
C LEU A 137 0.28 -18.26 30.94
N ILE A 138 -0.12 -17.93 29.71
CA ILE A 138 0.73 -18.00 28.52
C ILE A 138 1.16 -16.59 28.16
N LEU A 139 2.46 -16.32 28.22
CA LEU A 139 2.99 -15.00 27.92
C LEU A 139 2.80 -14.67 26.44
N LEU A 140 2.17 -13.53 26.16
CA LEU A 140 1.99 -13.03 24.79
C LEU A 140 2.96 -11.91 24.47
N ARG A 141 3.16 -10.97 25.41
CA ARG A 141 4.02 -9.81 25.18
C ARG A 141 4.61 -9.27 26.47
N TYR A 142 5.89 -8.91 26.42
CA TYR A 142 6.57 -8.22 27.51
C TYR A 142 7.27 -6.97 26.97
N LYS A 143 6.99 -5.82 27.59
CA LYS A 143 7.67 -4.54 27.34
C LYS A 143 8.25 -4.06 28.68
N PRO A 144 9.57 -4.24 28.92
CA PRO A 144 10.20 -3.93 30.19
C PRO A 144 9.85 -2.54 30.71
N GLY A 145 9.46 -2.50 31.98
CA GLY A 145 9.03 -1.34 32.71
C GLY A 145 7.74 -0.67 32.25
N ARG A 146 7.03 -1.25 31.27
CA ARG A 146 5.79 -0.67 30.70
C ARG A 146 4.59 -1.59 30.87
N ARG A 147 4.65 -2.81 30.31
CA ARG A 147 3.54 -3.75 30.38
C ARG A 147 3.95 -5.20 30.15
N LEU A 148 3.18 -6.12 30.71
CA LEU A 148 3.15 -7.54 30.36
C LEU A 148 1.71 -7.92 29.97
N VAL A 149 1.56 -8.71 28.92
CA VAL A 149 0.29 -9.24 28.43
C VAL A 149 0.40 -10.76 28.38
N ALA A 150 -0.54 -11.47 29.01
CA ALA A 150 -0.61 -12.92 29.01
C ALA A 150 -2.04 -13.39 28.71
N ARG A 151 -2.16 -14.52 28.03
CA ARG A 151 -3.43 -15.25 27.87
C ARG A 151 -3.64 -16.13 29.09
N LEU A 152 -4.85 -16.17 29.62
CA LEU A 152 -5.26 -17.11 30.64
C LEU A 152 -5.98 -18.28 29.97
N ASP A 153 -5.44 -19.48 30.11
CA ASP A 153 -6.05 -20.72 29.64
C ASP A 153 -6.59 -21.51 30.83
N LEU A 154 -7.86 -21.92 30.77
CA LEU A 154 -8.50 -22.79 31.76
C LEU A 154 -9.06 -24.00 31.03
N ASP A 155 -8.78 -25.20 31.54
CA ASP A 155 -9.18 -26.47 30.91
C ASP A 155 -8.73 -26.57 29.43
N GLY A 156 -7.53 -26.05 29.15
CA GLY A 156 -6.95 -26.03 27.80
C GLY A 156 -7.61 -25.04 26.83
N GLN A 157 -8.49 -24.16 27.30
CA GLN A 157 -9.18 -23.16 26.47
C GLN A 157 -8.85 -21.73 26.92
N PRO A 158 -8.66 -20.79 25.99
CA PRO A 158 -8.42 -19.40 26.35
C PRO A 158 -9.68 -18.76 26.94
N ARG A 159 -9.54 -18.16 28.12
CA ARG A 159 -10.66 -17.53 28.87
C ARG A 159 -10.50 -16.04 29.04
N GLY A 160 -9.27 -15.54 29.06
CA GLY A 160 -9.02 -14.12 29.27
C GLY A 160 -7.66 -13.64 28.81
N VAL A 161 -7.50 -12.32 28.79
CA VAL A 161 -6.24 -11.63 28.57
C VAL A 161 -5.92 -10.81 29.81
N LEU A 162 -4.83 -11.19 30.48
CA LEU A 162 -4.26 -10.50 31.62
C LEU A 162 -3.30 -9.42 31.13
N LYS A 163 -3.51 -8.17 31.55
CA LYS A 163 -2.59 -7.06 31.33
C LYS A 163 -2.07 -6.53 32.66
N ILE A 164 -0.77 -6.43 32.80
CA ILE A 164 -0.07 -5.88 33.97
C ILE A 164 0.73 -4.66 33.51
N MET A 165 0.49 -3.49 34.08
CA MET A 165 0.99 -2.22 33.53
C MET A 165 1.56 -1.29 34.60
N ALA A 166 2.45 -0.38 34.18
CA ALA A 166 2.92 0.70 35.03
C ALA A 166 1.82 1.79 35.21
N GLY A 167 1.81 2.47 36.36
CA GLY A 167 0.74 3.35 36.88
C GLY A 167 -0.19 4.01 35.85
N ALA A 168 0.28 5.09 35.21
CA ALA A 168 -0.57 5.85 34.27
C ALA A 168 -1.12 5.01 33.11
N GLY A 169 -0.40 3.97 32.67
CA GLY A 169 -0.87 3.06 31.63
C GLY A 169 -1.99 2.13 32.11
N PHE A 170 -1.99 1.75 33.39
CA PHE A 170 -3.07 0.95 33.96
C PHE A 170 -4.38 1.73 34.03
N ASP A 171 -4.32 2.98 34.50
CA ASP A 171 -5.53 3.80 34.66
C ASP A 171 -6.21 4.06 33.30
N GLN A 172 -5.43 4.40 32.27
CA GLN A 172 -5.94 4.61 30.91
C GLN A 172 -6.55 3.33 30.32
N ALA A 173 -5.85 2.21 30.45
CA ALA A 173 -6.31 0.94 29.93
C ALA A 173 -7.55 0.40 30.66
N LEU A 174 -7.71 0.69 31.96
CA LEU A 174 -8.91 0.36 32.71
C LEU A 174 -10.14 1.16 32.24
N VAL A 175 -9.96 2.46 31.96
CA VAL A 175 -11.00 3.29 31.33
C VAL A 175 -11.38 2.71 29.96
N GLY A 176 -10.39 2.37 29.14
CA GLY A 176 -10.60 1.76 27.83
C GLY A 176 -11.35 0.42 27.89
N ALA A 177 -10.95 -0.48 28.79
CA ALA A 177 -11.62 -1.76 28.98
C ALA A 177 -13.07 -1.60 29.48
N THR A 178 -13.33 -0.58 30.30
CA THR A 178 -14.70 -0.25 30.75
C THR A 178 -15.55 0.26 29.59
N ALA A 179 -15.00 1.14 28.74
CA ALA A 179 -15.67 1.59 27.53
C ALA A 179 -15.96 0.42 26.59
N ALA A 180 -14.97 -0.43 26.33
CA ALA A 180 -15.13 -1.63 25.50
C ALA A 180 -16.32 -2.49 25.97
N MET A 181 -16.40 -2.78 27.27
CA MET A 181 -17.49 -3.54 27.86
C MET A 181 -18.86 -2.86 27.69
N ALA A 182 -18.92 -1.53 27.83
CA ALA A 182 -20.15 -0.76 27.62
C ALA A 182 -20.66 -0.81 26.18
N HIS A 183 -19.76 -0.98 25.19
CA HIS A 183 -20.09 -1.13 23.76
C HIS A 183 -20.18 -2.58 23.29
N GLY A 184 -20.41 -3.53 24.20
CA GLY A 184 -20.59 -4.95 23.87
C GLY A 184 -19.34 -5.62 23.27
N GLN A 185 -18.16 -5.05 23.51
CA GLN A 185 -16.88 -5.63 23.11
C GLN A 185 -16.40 -6.61 24.21
N ALA A 186 -15.08 -6.80 24.35
CA ALA A 186 -14.50 -7.67 25.37
C ALA A 186 -14.91 -7.22 26.79
N ALA A 187 -15.58 -8.11 27.54
CA ALA A 187 -15.98 -7.83 28.92
C ALA A 187 -14.78 -7.69 29.85
N LEU A 188 -14.81 -6.73 30.78
CA LEU A 188 -13.83 -6.64 31.86
C LEU A 188 -14.19 -7.68 32.94
N LEU A 189 -13.38 -8.74 33.05
CA LEU A 189 -13.58 -9.82 34.02
C LEU A 189 -13.17 -9.42 35.44
N GLY A 190 -12.23 -8.48 35.56
CA GLY A 190 -11.86 -7.88 36.83
C GLY A 190 -10.55 -7.11 36.77
N ALA A 191 -10.27 -6.33 37.81
CA ALA A 191 -9.08 -5.52 37.93
C ALA A 191 -8.67 -5.34 39.39
N ASP A 192 -7.36 -5.21 39.64
CA ASP A 192 -6.80 -4.88 40.94
C ASP A 192 -5.77 -3.76 40.78
N SER A 193 -6.09 -2.58 41.32
CA SER A 193 -5.24 -1.38 41.22
C SER A 193 -3.95 -1.48 42.03
N GLY A 194 -3.94 -2.25 43.12
CA GLY A 194 -2.74 -2.52 43.92
C GLY A 194 -1.74 -3.42 43.20
N LEU A 195 -2.23 -4.36 42.40
CA LEU A 195 -1.42 -5.19 41.49
C LEU A 195 -1.19 -4.53 40.13
N ARG A 196 -1.94 -3.47 39.81
CA ARG A 196 -2.00 -2.82 38.48
C ARG A 196 -2.20 -3.84 37.36
N ALA A 197 -3.15 -4.74 37.62
CA ALA A 197 -3.46 -5.86 36.76
C ALA A 197 -4.96 -5.87 36.45
N MET A 198 -5.30 -6.11 35.19
CA MET A 198 -6.68 -6.26 34.74
C MET A 198 -6.82 -7.44 33.81
N MET A 199 -7.99 -8.06 33.81
CA MET A 199 -8.34 -9.20 32.98
C MET A 199 -9.56 -8.86 32.14
N THR A 200 -9.44 -8.98 30.83
CA THR A 200 -10.60 -8.93 29.91
C THR A 200 -10.93 -10.34 29.42
N ALA A 201 -12.18 -10.56 29.03
CA ALA A 201 -12.62 -11.83 28.46
C ALA A 201 -11.89 -12.10 27.15
N TRP A 202 -11.62 -13.38 26.89
CA TRP A 202 -11.14 -13.80 25.58
C TRP A 202 -12.24 -13.63 24.55
N VAL A 203 -11.93 -12.98 23.43
CA VAL A 203 -12.86 -12.81 22.32
C VAL A 203 -12.56 -13.88 21.27
N PRO A 204 -13.44 -14.87 21.08
CA PRO A 204 -13.30 -15.82 19.98
C PRO A 204 -13.61 -15.12 18.64
N GLY A 205 -12.84 -15.41 17.61
CA GLY A 205 -13.08 -14.85 16.28
C GLY A 205 -11.94 -15.11 15.32
N ARG A 206 -12.16 -14.78 14.04
CA ARG A 206 -11.13 -14.85 13.00
C ARG A 206 -10.43 -13.50 12.88
N PRO A 207 -9.08 -13.43 12.95
CA PRO A 207 -8.36 -12.18 12.72
C PRO A 207 -8.57 -11.70 11.28
N VAL A 208 -8.54 -10.38 11.08
CA VAL A 208 -8.70 -9.78 9.73
C VAL A 208 -7.42 -9.18 9.16
N CYS A 209 -6.40 -9.00 9.99
CA CYS A 209 -5.14 -8.39 9.57
C CYS A 209 -4.41 -9.26 8.54
N PRO A 210 -4.09 -8.73 7.34
CA PRO A 210 -3.39 -9.49 6.31
C PRO A 210 -2.04 -10.05 6.77
N GLN A 211 -1.32 -9.33 7.63
CA GLN A 211 -0.08 -9.82 8.24
C GLN A 211 -0.28 -11.10 9.08
N MET A 212 -1.47 -11.29 9.65
CA MET A 212 -1.81 -12.46 10.47
C MET A 212 -2.46 -13.59 9.66
N THR A 213 -3.22 -13.26 8.62
CA THR A 213 -4.01 -14.22 7.82
C THR A 213 -3.30 -14.64 6.53
N GLY A 214 -2.29 -13.90 6.09
CA GLY A 214 -1.61 -14.06 4.81
C GLY A 214 -2.39 -13.58 3.58
N HIS A 215 -3.59 -13.00 3.77
CA HIS A 215 -4.48 -12.63 2.66
C HIS A 215 -5.26 -11.34 2.99
N ALA A 216 -5.55 -10.53 1.97
CA ALA A 216 -6.39 -9.35 2.11
C ALA A 216 -7.83 -9.74 2.52
N PRO A 217 -8.44 -9.06 3.51
CA PRO A 217 -9.86 -9.26 3.82
C PRO A 217 -10.75 -8.83 2.65
N ASP A 218 -11.89 -9.49 2.49
CA ASP A 218 -12.87 -9.13 1.48
C ASP A 218 -13.52 -7.75 1.75
N ALA A 219 -14.14 -7.21 0.71
CA ALA A 219 -14.73 -5.87 0.76
C ALA A 219 -15.90 -5.76 1.75
N ASP A 220 -16.71 -6.83 1.93
CA ASP A 220 -17.84 -6.83 2.86
C ASP A 220 -17.34 -6.73 4.32
N THR A 221 -16.35 -7.54 4.66
CA THR A 221 -15.65 -7.52 5.94
C THR A 221 -15.10 -6.12 6.22
N CYS A 222 -14.40 -5.52 5.26
CA CYS A 222 -13.88 -4.16 5.39
C CYS A 222 -14.99 -3.11 5.59
N THR A 223 -16.09 -3.21 4.84
CA THR A 223 -17.25 -2.32 4.99
C THR A 223 -17.90 -2.46 6.36
N ARG A 224 -18.06 -3.68 6.88
CA ARG A 224 -18.57 -3.91 8.24
C ARG A 224 -17.65 -3.35 9.32
N ILE A 225 -16.33 -3.44 9.14
CA ILE A 225 -15.35 -2.82 10.05
C ILE A 225 -15.53 -1.30 10.07
N GLY A 226 -15.68 -0.67 8.90
CA GLY A 226 -15.97 0.75 8.78
C GLY A 226 -17.27 1.15 9.51
N ALA A 227 -18.33 0.35 9.34
CA ALA A 227 -19.61 0.59 9.99
C ALA A 227 -19.53 0.44 11.52
N ALA A 228 -18.79 -0.55 12.03
CA ALA A 228 -18.57 -0.72 13.46
C ALA A 228 -17.82 0.49 14.07
N LEU A 229 -16.81 1.02 13.36
CA LEU A 229 -16.11 2.22 13.79
C LEU A 229 -16.99 3.48 13.73
N ALA A 230 -17.85 3.60 12.71
CA ALA A 230 -18.81 4.70 12.63
C ALA A 230 -19.82 4.67 13.79
N ALA A 231 -20.36 3.49 14.10
CA ALA A 231 -21.25 3.30 15.25
C ALA A 231 -20.56 3.68 16.57
N LEU A 232 -19.28 3.33 16.70
CA LEU A 232 -18.47 3.74 17.86
C LEU A 232 -18.37 5.27 17.98
N HIS A 233 -18.02 5.94 16.90
CA HIS A 233 -17.84 7.39 16.90
C HIS A 233 -19.16 8.16 17.08
N ALA A 234 -20.28 7.57 16.67
CA ALA A 234 -21.61 8.14 16.84
C ALA A 234 -22.14 8.03 18.28
N ASP A 235 -21.56 7.17 19.12
CA ASP A 235 -21.97 7.00 20.51
C ASP A 235 -21.79 8.31 21.29
N PRO A 236 -22.73 8.72 22.17
CA PRO A 236 -22.63 9.96 22.93
C PRO A 236 -21.62 9.91 24.10
N PHE A 237 -21.11 8.74 24.48
CA PHE A 237 -20.15 8.62 25.57
C PHE A 237 -18.83 9.35 25.24
N ARG A 238 -18.30 10.12 26.20
CA ARG A 238 -17.06 10.89 26.05
C ARG A 238 -16.13 10.59 27.24
N PRO A 239 -15.07 9.78 27.06
CA PRO A 239 -14.13 9.51 28.14
C PRO A 239 -13.31 10.76 28.49
N ALA A 240 -12.85 10.84 29.74
CA ALA A 240 -12.09 11.99 30.25
C ALA A 240 -10.69 12.13 29.62
N ALA A 241 -10.09 11.01 29.19
CA ALA A 241 -8.81 11.04 28.48
C ALA A 241 -9.00 11.74 27.12
N ALA A 242 -8.21 12.77 26.83
CA ALA A 242 -8.36 13.59 25.63
C ALA A 242 -7.16 13.47 24.69
N TRP A 243 -7.44 13.31 23.40
CA TRP A 243 -6.49 13.41 22.30
C TRP A 243 -6.67 14.77 21.63
N THR A 244 -5.81 15.71 21.99
CA THR A 244 -5.92 17.11 21.56
C THR A 244 -5.03 17.39 20.34
N ALA A 245 -5.43 18.37 19.51
CA ALA A 245 -4.63 18.84 18.39
C ALA A 245 -3.17 19.19 18.77
N PRO A 246 -2.89 19.92 19.88
CA PRO A 246 -1.52 20.16 20.34
C PRO A 246 -0.75 18.89 20.73
N ALA A 247 -1.42 17.89 21.31
CA ALA A 247 -0.78 16.62 21.64
C ALA A 247 -0.43 15.83 20.37
N ASP A 248 -1.30 15.86 19.36
CA ASP A 248 -1.05 15.22 18.07
C ASP A 248 0.07 15.90 17.29
N ALA A 249 0.11 17.23 17.26
CA ALA A 249 1.22 18.00 16.70
C ALA A 249 2.55 17.67 17.41
N ARG A 250 2.55 17.57 18.75
CA ARG A 250 3.75 17.17 19.50
C ARG A 250 4.19 15.75 19.20
N SER A 251 3.24 14.84 18.92
CA SER A 251 3.55 13.44 18.64
C SER A 251 4.37 13.26 17.36
N VAL A 252 4.07 14.03 16.30
CA VAL A 252 4.83 13.95 15.03
C VAL A 252 6.21 14.58 15.14
N LEU A 253 6.34 15.68 15.89
CA LEU A 253 7.64 16.29 16.21
C LEU A 253 8.51 15.33 17.03
N THR A 254 7.89 14.62 17.99
CA THR A 254 8.58 13.59 18.78
C THR A 254 9.05 12.44 17.90
N ALA A 255 8.23 12.00 16.94
CA ALA A 255 8.63 10.93 16.02
C ALA A 255 9.80 11.33 15.12
N ALA A 256 9.83 12.57 14.63
CA ALA A 256 10.98 13.10 13.89
C ALA A 256 12.25 13.18 14.78
N ALA A 257 12.10 13.64 16.02
CA ALA A 257 13.21 13.68 16.98
C ALA A 257 13.73 12.28 17.35
N ASP A 258 12.85 11.29 17.46
CA ASP A 258 13.22 9.89 17.69
C ASP A 258 13.99 9.27 16.50
N LEU A 259 13.81 9.78 15.28
CA LEU A 259 14.52 9.33 14.08
C LEU A 259 15.91 9.96 13.94
N ALA A 260 16.10 11.18 14.45
CA ALA A 260 17.37 11.91 14.39
C ALA A 260 18.62 11.11 14.80
N PRO A 261 18.63 10.38 15.94
CA PRO A 261 19.80 9.58 16.31
C PRO A 261 19.97 8.31 15.47
N LEU A 262 18.94 7.87 14.75
CA LEU A 262 18.97 6.64 13.95
C LEU A 262 19.51 6.88 12.56
N ASP A 263 19.24 8.03 11.93
CA ASP A 263 19.70 8.36 10.59
C ASP A 263 19.66 9.87 10.34
N ALA A 264 20.82 10.46 10.01
CA ALA A 264 20.95 11.90 9.86
C ALA A 264 20.25 12.45 8.61
N GLU A 265 20.25 11.70 7.51
CA GLU A 265 19.63 12.14 6.25
C GLU A 265 18.10 12.05 6.35
N LEU A 266 17.58 10.93 6.85
CA LEU A 266 16.15 10.77 7.06
C LEU A 266 15.61 11.73 8.12
N SER A 267 16.43 12.14 9.08
CA SER A 267 16.05 13.14 10.08
C SER A 267 15.69 14.48 9.45
N VAL A 268 16.41 14.93 8.42
CA VAL A 268 16.14 16.22 7.76
C VAL A 268 14.75 16.16 7.12
N LEU A 269 14.50 15.12 6.31
CA LEU A 269 13.21 14.91 5.67
C LEU A 269 12.07 14.77 6.69
N ALA A 270 12.28 13.99 7.75
CA ALA A 270 11.28 13.80 8.79
C ALA A 270 10.98 15.10 9.55
N HIS A 271 11.97 15.95 9.79
CA HIS A 271 11.78 17.23 10.47
C HIS A 271 10.97 18.21 9.62
N GLU A 272 11.25 18.29 8.31
CA GLU A 272 10.48 19.11 7.37
C GLU A 272 9.01 18.70 7.34
N ILE A 273 8.74 17.40 7.15
CA ILE A 273 7.38 16.85 7.12
C ILE A 273 6.68 17.05 8.47
N ALA A 274 7.35 16.75 9.58
CA ALA A 274 6.76 16.87 10.92
C ALA A 274 6.41 18.32 11.26
N THR A 275 7.22 19.29 10.85
CA THR A 275 6.98 20.71 11.14
C THR A 275 5.74 21.23 10.42
N ASP A 276 5.62 20.97 9.12
CA ASP A 276 4.42 21.33 8.35
C ASP A 276 3.18 20.61 8.89
N LEU A 277 3.29 19.30 9.16
CA LEU A 277 2.20 18.50 9.68
C LEU A 277 1.74 18.96 11.07
N ALA A 278 2.68 19.26 11.97
CA ALA A 278 2.38 19.76 13.31
C ALA A 278 1.62 21.08 13.26
N ASN A 279 2.02 22.00 12.37
CA ASN A 279 1.33 23.28 12.20
C ASN A 279 -0.12 23.09 11.71
N ARG A 280 -0.33 22.20 10.72
CA ARG A 280 -1.67 21.89 10.20
C ARG A 280 -2.55 21.18 11.24
N LEU A 281 -1.99 20.21 11.97
CA LEU A 281 -2.70 19.52 13.06
C LEU A 281 -3.10 20.48 14.18
N ALA A 282 -2.21 21.41 14.57
CA ALA A 282 -2.50 22.38 15.62
C ALA A 282 -3.62 23.36 15.26
N GLN A 283 -3.85 23.59 13.97
CA GLN A 283 -4.91 24.47 13.44
C GLN A 283 -6.19 23.73 13.06
N ALA A 284 -6.17 22.39 13.06
CA ALA A 284 -7.32 21.58 12.69
C ALA A 284 -8.46 21.76 13.70
N THR A 285 -9.68 21.89 13.18
CA THR A 285 -10.91 21.93 13.96
C THR A 285 -11.72 20.68 13.69
N PHE A 286 -12.30 20.11 14.75
CA PHE A 286 -13.07 18.88 14.69
C PHE A 286 -14.02 18.81 15.89
N ASP A 287 -15.10 18.05 15.75
CA ASP A 287 -16.00 17.73 16.85
C ASP A 287 -15.48 16.47 17.57
N PRO A 288 -15.06 16.56 18.84
CA PRO A 288 -14.48 15.42 19.53
C PRO A 288 -15.48 14.29 19.77
N VAL A 289 -15.10 13.08 19.39
CA VAL A 289 -15.84 11.84 19.64
C VAL A 289 -15.02 10.88 20.48
N MET A 290 -15.64 9.83 21.00
CA MET A 290 -14.86 8.70 21.50
C MET A 290 -14.13 8.03 20.34
N VAL A 291 -12.83 7.89 20.48
CA VAL A 291 -11.93 7.19 19.56
C VAL A 291 -11.25 6.05 20.28
N HIS A 292 -10.98 4.97 19.55
CA HIS A 292 -10.14 3.86 19.99
C HIS A 292 -8.69 4.30 20.26
N GLY A 293 -8.18 5.26 19.46
CA GLY A 293 -6.92 5.97 19.67
C GLY A 293 -5.69 5.36 18.99
N ASP A 294 -5.73 4.06 18.66
CA ASP A 294 -4.70 3.33 17.90
C ASP A 294 -5.33 2.21 17.04
N PHE A 295 -6.41 2.54 16.32
CA PHE A 295 -7.18 1.55 15.57
C PHE A 295 -6.44 1.00 14.34
N SER A 296 -6.44 -0.33 14.17
CA SER A 296 -5.82 -1.03 13.05
C SER A 296 -6.41 -2.43 12.86
N ALA A 297 -6.12 -3.06 11.70
CA ALA A 297 -6.70 -4.36 11.34
C ALA A 297 -6.30 -5.51 12.28
N ASP A 298 -5.14 -5.44 12.95
CA ASP A 298 -4.72 -6.43 13.97
C ASP A 298 -5.51 -6.31 15.28
N GLN A 299 -6.24 -5.21 15.47
CA GLN A 299 -7.12 -4.98 16.61
C GLN A 299 -8.57 -5.35 16.31
N VAL A 300 -8.82 -6.11 15.24
CA VAL A 300 -10.17 -6.54 14.87
C VAL A 300 -10.20 -8.05 14.67
N VAL A 301 -11.22 -8.68 15.25
CA VAL A 301 -11.58 -10.07 14.99
C VAL A 301 -13.03 -10.16 14.54
N MET A 302 -13.32 -11.05 13.60
CA MET A 302 -14.68 -11.35 13.16
C MET A 302 -15.29 -12.39 14.09
N GLY A 303 -16.22 -11.93 14.93
CA GLY A 303 -17.09 -12.78 15.73
C GLY A 303 -18.31 -13.27 14.93
N ALA A 304 -19.22 -13.98 15.59
CA ALA A 304 -20.45 -14.48 14.98
C ALA A 304 -21.37 -13.33 14.50
N ASP A 305 -21.48 -12.27 15.30
CA ASP A 305 -22.42 -11.17 15.06
C ASP A 305 -21.81 -9.97 14.33
N GLY A 306 -20.49 -9.94 14.13
CA GLY A 306 -19.84 -8.74 13.60
C GLY A 306 -18.34 -8.63 13.87
N PRO A 307 -17.71 -7.54 13.39
CA PRO A 307 -16.39 -7.14 13.85
C PRO A 307 -16.41 -6.81 15.35
N VAL A 308 -15.42 -7.33 16.09
CA VAL A 308 -15.16 -6.99 17.49
C VAL A 308 -13.82 -6.27 17.56
N ILE A 309 -13.80 -5.09 18.16
CA ILE A 309 -12.63 -4.23 18.32
C ILE A 309 -11.93 -4.58 19.64
N LEU A 310 -10.63 -4.83 19.56
CA LEU A 310 -9.75 -5.24 20.65
C LEU A 310 -8.80 -4.10 21.05
N ASP A 311 -8.07 -4.27 22.16
CA ASP A 311 -7.00 -3.37 22.65
C ASP A 311 -7.35 -1.88 22.81
N TRP A 312 -8.40 -1.61 23.59
CA TRP A 312 -8.88 -0.27 23.95
C TRP A 312 -7.94 0.53 24.87
N ASP A 313 -6.68 0.14 25.03
CA ASP A 313 -5.73 0.75 25.98
C ASP A 313 -5.50 2.24 25.71
N ASN A 314 -5.76 2.71 24.48
CA ASN A 314 -5.58 4.10 24.05
C ASN A 314 -6.90 4.86 23.84
N ALA A 315 -8.03 4.29 24.28
CA ALA A 315 -9.33 4.92 24.10
C ALA A 315 -9.39 6.30 24.77
N GLY A 316 -10.03 7.25 24.10
CA GLY A 316 -10.08 8.64 24.53
C GLY A 316 -11.07 9.45 23.71
N CYS A 317 -11.15 10.74 23.98
CA CYS A 317 -11.97 11.71 23.27
C CYS A 317 -11.10 12.52 22.31
N GLY A 318 -11.40 12.54 21.01
CA GLY A 318 -10.56 13.21 20.01
C GLY A 318 -11.16 13.24 18.61
N ASP A 319 -10.35 13.61 17.64
CA ASP A 319 -10.75 13.66 16.22
C ASP A 319 -11.04 12.23 15.69
N PRO A 320 -12.24 11.95 15.13
CA PRO A 320 -12.55 10.65 14.54
C PRO A 320 -11.57 10.21 13.44
N ALA A 321 -10.92 11.16 12.77
CA ALA A 321 -9.90 10.89 11.76
C ALA A 321 -8.70 10.13 12.31
N ARG A 322 -8.45 10.16 13.62
CA ARG A 322 -7.33 9.48 14.26
C ARG A 322 -7.35 7.98 14.04
N ASP A 323 -8.50 7.35 14.20
CA ASP A 323 -8.63 5.89 14.06
C ASP A 323 -8.55 5.44 12.62
N LEU A 324 -9.24 6.14 11.72
CA LEU A 324 -9.15 5.89 10.28
C LEU A 324 -7.72 6.14 9.76
N GLY A 325 -7.06 7.22 10.20
CA GLY A 325 -5.69 7.54 9.83
C GLY A 325 -4.70 6.48 10.28
N SER A 326 -4.81 5.99 11.52
CA SER A 326 -4.00 4.88 12.03
C SER A 326 -4.24 3.58 11.25
N PHE A 327 -5.49 3.27 10.93
CA PHE A 327 -5.84 2.10 10.14
C PHE A 327 -5.20 2.16 8.74
N LEU A 328 -5.37 3.27 8.03
CA LEU A 328 -4.82 3.47 6.69
C LEU A 328 -3.28 3.46 6.69
N ALA A 329 -2.64 4.06 7.69
CA ALA A 329 -1.18 4.04 7.83
C ALA A 329 -0.65 2.61 8.02
N ARG A 330 -1.37 1.76 8.78
CA ARG A 330 -1.00 0.35 8.99
C ARG A 330 -1.18 -0.49 7.72
N ILE A 331 -2.22 -0.22 6.94
CA ILE A 331 -2.37 -0.83 5.61
C ILE A 331 -1.25 -0.38 4.66
N ASP A 332 -0.91 0.90 4.65
CA ASP A 332 0.24 1.41 3.88
C ASP A 332 1.56 0.75 4.30
N ALA A 333 1.80 0.58 5.60
CA ALA A 333 2.97 -0.12 6.11
C ALA A 333 3.04 -1.57 5.61
N GLN A 334 1.91 -2.27 5.53
CA GLN A 334 1.86 -3.62 4.95
C GLN A 334 2.15 -3.65 3.44
N VAL A 335 1.89 -2.58 2.71
CA VAL A 335 2.36 -2.44 1.32
C VAL A 335 3.87 -2.27 1.27
N VAL A 336 4.44 -1.44 2.15
CA VAL A 336 5.90 -1.25 2.25
C VAL A 336 6.60 -2.56 2.62
N ASP A 337 5.98 -3.35 3.50
CA ASP A 337 6.49 -4.63 3.98
C ASP A 337 6.23 -5.79 2.99
N GLY A 338 5.62 -5.52 1.84
CA GLY A 338 5.37 -6.50 0.76
C GLY A 338 4.27 -7.52 1.07
N ILE A 339 3.45 -7.28 2.10
CA ILE A 339 2.33 -8.15 2.50
C ILE A 339 1.11 -7.90 1.60
N LEU A 340 0.92 -6.65 1.17
CA LEU A 340 -0.19 -6.24 0.30
C LEU A 340 0.34 -5.56 -0.96
N SER A 341 -0.36 -5.75 -2.08
CA SER A 341 -0.22 -4.87 -3.22
C SER A 341 -0.89 -3.52 -2.97
N ARG A 342 -0.49 -2.49 -3.74
CA ARG A 342 -1.16 -1.17 -3.70
C ARG A 342 -2.65 -1.28 -4.03
N VAL A 343 -3.03 -2.15 -4.97
CA VAL A 343 -4.42 -2.33 -5.40
C VAL A 343 -5.28 -2.91 -4.26
N GLU A 344 -4.78 -3.92 -3.55
CA GLU A 344 -5.48 -4.50 -2.40
C GLU A 344 -5.60 -3.49 -1.25
N ALA A 345 -4.53 -2.74 -0.96
CA ALA A 345 -4.55 -1.69 0.05
C ALA A 345 -5.59 -0.60 -0.26
N ASP A 346 -5.66 -0.14 -1.52
CA ASP A 346 -6.63 0.86 -1.96
C ASP A 346 -8.08 0.31 -1.90
N ALA A 347 -8.26 -1.00 -2.19
CA ALA A 347 -9.57 -1.67 -2.06
C ALA A 347 -10.03 -1.78 -0.60
N ILE A 348 -9.14 -2.18 0.32
CA ILE A 348 -9.39 -2.23 1.77
C ILE A 348 -9.74 -0.83 2.29
N ALA A 349 -8.90 0.15 1.98
CA ALA A 349 -9.11 1.55 2.37
C ALA A 349 -10.46 2.08 1.89
N GLY A 350 -10.77 1.87 0.61
CA GLY A 350 -12.04 2.27 0.02
C GLY A 350 -13.24 1.59 0.67
N ALA A 351 -13.16 0.29 0.97
CA ALA A 351 -14.24 -0.46 1.60
C ALA A 351 -14.51 -0.04 3.05
N VAL A 352 -13.46 0.19 3.85
CA VAL A 352 -13.58 0.72 5.23
C VAL A 352 -14.18 2.12 5.21
N LEU A 353 -13.69 3.01 4.35
CA LEU A 353 -14.21 4.38 4.25
C LEU A 353 -15.66 4.42 3.76
N ARG A 354 -16.05 3.52 2.84
CA ARG A 354 -17.46 3.36 2.43
C ARG A 354 -18.33 2.92 3.60
N GLY A 355 -17.89 1.91 4.36
CA GLY A 355 -18.61 1.43 5.55
C GLY A 355 -18.74 2.48 6.64
N TYR A 356 -17.74 3.35 6.78
CA TYR A 356 -17.76 4.45 7.74
C TYR A 356 -18.71 5.59 7.34
N GLY A 357 -19.06 5.72 6.05
CA GLY A 357 -19.89 6.83 5.53
C GLY A 357 -19.08 7.99 4.93
N GLY A 358 -17.80 7.78 4.63
CA GLY A 358 -16.88 8.81 4.13
C GLY A 358 -15.97 9.38 5.23
N GLY A 359 -14.69 9.58 4.90
CA GLY A 359 -13.69 10.02 5.88
C GLY A 359 -13.89 11.47 6.33
N PRO A 360 -13.56 11.82 7.59
CA PRO A 360 -13.54 13.21 8.06
C PRO A 360 -12.57 14.08 7.24
N VAL A 361 -12.80 15.39 7.20
CA VAL A 361 -11.95 16.36 6.46
C VAL A 361 -10.48 16.31 6.91
N THR A 362 -10.23 16.04 8.18
CA THR A 362 -8.89 15.95 8.80
C THR A 362 -8.19 14.61 8.56
N LEU A 363 -8.83 13.65 7.87
CA LEU A 363 -8.29 12.32 7.60
C LEU A 363 -6.87 12.31 7.00
N PRO A 364 -6.54 13.12 5.97
CA PRO A 364 -5.19 13.14 5.43
C PRO A 364 -4.14 13.54 6.47
N LEU A 365 -4.46 14.45 7.40
CA LEU A 365 -3.54 14.87 8.46
C LEU A 365 -3.29 13.72 9.44
N HIS A 366 -4.35 13.01 9.86
CA HIS A 366 -4.21 11.89 10.79
C HIS A 366 -3.58 10.64 10.15
N HIS A 367 -3.79 10.42 8.85
CA HIS A 367 -3.10 9.37 8.09
C HIS A 367 -1.60 9.67 7.98
N ALA A 368 -1.21 10.90 7.62
CA ALA A 368 0.18 11.32 7.63
C ALA A 368 0.82 11.26 9.03
N ARG A 369 0.07 11.69 10.06
CA ARG A 369 0.49 11.60 11.47
C ARG A 369 0.81 10.16 11.83
N ALA A 370 -0.09 9.23 11.54
CA ALA A 370 0.12 7.83 11.86
C ALA A 370 1.32 7.25 11.09
N LEU A 371 1.51 7.58 9.81
CA LEU A 371 2.71 7.20 9.04
C LEU A 371 4.00 7.71 9.70
N MET A 372 4.02 8.96 10.18
CA MET A 372 5.14 9.52 10.93
C MET A 372 5.45 8.72 12.21
N LEU A 373 4.43 8.24 12.93
CA LEU A 373 4.65 7.43 14.14
C LEU A 373 5.23 6.04 13.84
N LEU A 374 5.13 5.55 12.59
CA LEU A 374 5.66 4.24 12.17
C LEU A 374 7.11 4.27 11.68
N VAL A 375 7.71 5.45 11.45
CA VAL A 375 9.02 5.57 10.78
C VAL A 375 10.16 4.91 11.55
N THR A 376 10.08 4.87 12.89
CA THR A 376 11.09 4.21 13.75
C THR A 376 10.76 2.75 14.05
N GLU A 377 9.61 2.26 13.63
CA GLU A 377 9.15 0.91 13.98
C GLU A 377 10.01 -0.17 13.32
N GLY A 378 10.48 0.06 12.08
CA GLY A 378 11.36 -0.88 11.39
C GLY A 378 12.63 -1.18 12.19
N PHE A 379 13.26 -0.16 12.78
CA PHE A 379 14.42 -0.31 13.65
C PHE A 379 14.07 -1.09 14.94
N ARG A 380 12.95 -0.74 15.57
CA ARG A 380 12.48 -1.38 16.82
C ARG A 380 12.12 -2.85 16.61
N ALA A 381 11.57 -3.19 15.45
CA ALA A 381 11.20 -4.54 15.03
C ALA A 381 12.35 -5.31 14.36
N ARG A 382 13.55 -4.70 14.26
CA ARG A 382 14.78 -5.33 13.76
C ARG A 382 14.73 -5.70 12.27
N HIS A 383 14.02 -4.92 11.44
CA HIS A 383 14.09 -5.08 9.99
C HIS A 383 15.48 -4.67 9.48
N PRO A 384 16.16 -5.49 8.65
CA PRO A 384 17.50 -5.17 8.16
C PRO A 384 17.53 -3.90 7.31
N ASP A 385 16.48 -3.68 6.51
CA ASP A 385 16.32 -2.54 5.59
C ASP A 385 15.43 -1.43 6.17
N TRP A 386 15.41 -1.29 7.50
CA TRP A 386 14.58 -0.29 8.15
C TRP A 386 14.77 1.16 7.64
N PRO A 387 15.96 1.62 7.19
CA PRO A 387 16.10 2.98 6.64
C PRO A 387 15.30 3.16 5.35
N ALA A 388 15.32 2.17 4.45
CA ALA A 388 14.54 2.20 3.21
C ALA A 388 13.04 2.20 3.53
N ARG A 389 12.61 1.35 4.48
CA ARG A 389 11.23 1.34 4.97
C ARG A 389 10.81 2.70 5.54
N ALA A 390 11.64 3.31 6.38
CA ALA A 390 11.39 4.64 6.96
C ALA A 390 11.27 5.71 5.88
N ARG A 391 12.15 5.69 4.87
CA ARG A 391 12.08 6.59 3.71
C ARG A 391 10.76 6.45 2.96
N THR A 392 10.32 5.24 2.63
CA THR A 392 9.06 5.03 1.92
C THR A 392 7.86 5.51 2.72
N LEU A 393 7.86 5.33 4.05
CA LEU A 393 6.80 5.86 4.92
C LEU A 393 6.80 7.41 4.97
N LEU A 394 7.97 8.04 5.01
CA LEU A 394 8.09 9.51 4.93
C LEU A 394 7.60 10.05 3.59
N ASP A 395 8.01 9.43 2.48
CA ASP A 395 7.55 9.81 1.14
C ASP A 395 6.02 9.66 1.03
N ARG A 396 5.45 8.60 1.62
CA ARG A 396 4.01 8.39 1.67
C ARG A 396 3.31 9.43 2.55
N ALA A 397 3.86 9.79 3.72
CA ALA A 397 3.31 10.84 4.57
C ALA A 397 3.27 12.18 3.83
N ALA A 398 4.36 12.54 3.15
CA ALA A 398 4.43 13.75 2.33
C ALA A 398 3.45 13.72 1.13
N GLN A 399 3.18 12.54 0.56
CA GLN A 399 2.18 12.37 -0.51
C GLN A 399 0.76 12.57 0.03
N VAL A 400 0.44 11.98 1.19
CA VAL A 400 -0.87 12.11 1.83
C VAL A 400 -1.14 13.56 2.27
N MET A 401 -0.15 14.25 2.84
CA MET A 401 -0.26 15.66 3.26
C MET A 401 -0.49 16.63 2.10
N ARG A 402 0.11 16.35 0.94
CA ARG A 402 -0.14 17.12 -0.29
C ARG A 402 -1.57 16.94 -0.79
N GLY A 403 -2.30 15.96 -0.26
CA GLY A 403 -3.49 15.43 -0.91
C GLY A 403 -3.14 14.96 -2.32
N ALA A 404 -4.15 14.57 -3.07
CA ALA A 404 -3.97 14.36 -4.50
C ALA A 404 -3.88 15.70 -5.28
N SER A 405 -3.70 16.82 -4.57
CA SER A 405 -3.86 18.21 -5.01
C SER A 405 -2.74 19.13 -4.47
N ALA A 406 -1.49 18.70 -4.58
CA ALA A 406 -0.35 19.61 -4.55
C ALA A 406 0.81 18.92 -5.27
N ASP A 407 0.69 18.80 -6.57
CA ASP A 407 1.80 18.42 -7.44
C ASP A 407 2.55 19.70 -7.83
N PRO A 408 3.75 19.98 -7.28
CA PRO A 408 4.45 21.24 -7.55
C PRO A 408 4.81 21.42 -9.03
N ALA A 409 4.90 20.33 -9.78
CA ALA A 409 5.12 20.34 -11.21
C ALA A 409 3.81 20.40 -12.03
N MET A 410 2.66 20.35 -11.36
CA MET A 410 1.32 20.54 -11.92
C MET A 410 0.43 21.43 -11.01
N PRO A 411 0.82 22.69 -10.72
CA PRO A 411 0.03 23.58 -9.85
C PRO A 411 -1.40 23.81 -10.37
N GLN A 412 -1.60 23.66 -11.68
CA GLN A 412 -2.91 23.72 -12.31
C GLN A 412 -3.89 22.62 -11.88
N LEU A 413 -3.41 21.52 -11.27
CA LEU A 413 -4.26 20.43 -10.80
C LEU A 413 -5.17 20.90 -9.65
N ASP A 414 -4.69 21.84 -8.83
CA ASP A 414 -5.43 22.33 -7.66
C ASP A 414 -6.65 23.12 -8.10
N ALA A 415 -6.47 24.03 -9.07
CA ALA A 415 -7.56 24.75 -9.71
C ALA A 415 -8.56 23.81 -10.41
N ALA A 416 -8.07 22.68 -10.95
CA ALA A 416 -8.92 21.69 -11.60
C ALA A 416 -9.70 20.80 -10.63
N LEU A 417 -9.28 20.69 -9.37
CA LEU A 417 -9.95 19.94 -8.31
C LEU A 417 -10.82 20.82 -7.42
N ASP A 418 -10.58 22.13 -7.41
CA ASP A 418 -11.40 23.12 -6.73
C ASP A 418 -12.72 23.37 -7.50
N PRO A 419 -13.89 23.04 -6.94
CA PRO A 419 -15.18 23.27 -7.58
C PRO A 419 -15.44 24.73 -7.96
N ASP A 420 -14.94 25.69 -7.18
CA ASP A 420 -15.23 27.11 -7.37
C ASP A 420 -14.42 27.69 -8.54
N GLN A 421 -13.26 27.10 -8.83
CA GLN A 421 -12.44 27.43 -10.00
C GLN A 421 -12.82 26.59 -11.22
N ALA A 422 -13.07 25.30 -11.04
CA ALA A 422 -13.39 24.37 -12.12
C ALA A 422 -14.75 24.66 -12.76
N ARG A 423 -15.80 24.93 -11.98
CA ARG A 423 -17.16 25.15 -12.50
C ARG A 423 -17.23 26.28 -13.55
N PRO A 424 -16.79 27.53 -13.29
CA PRO A 424 -16.88 28.59 -14.29
C PRO A 424 -16.00 28.31 -15.52
N ALA A 425 -14.83 27.71 -15.33
CA ALA A 425 -13.92 27.38 -16.42
C ALA A 425 -14.49 26.30 -17.35
N LEU A 426 -15.11 25.27 -16.78
CA LEU A 426 -15.75 24.18 -17.54
C LEU A 426 -17.03 24.65 -18.22
N GLN A 427 -17.85 25.48 -17.56
CA GLN A 427 -19.03 26.08 -18.17
C GLN A 427 -18.64 26.93 -19.39
N ALA A 428 -17.60 27.76 -19.26
CA ALA A 428 -17.11 28.56 -20.38
C ALA A 428 -16.56 27.71 -21.54
N ALA A 429 -15.85 26.62 -21.23
CA ALA A 429 -15.23 25.77 -22.25
C ALA A 429 -16.21 24.81 -22.94
N THR A 430 -17.29 24.39 -22.27
CA THR A 430 -18.16 23.30 -22.74
C THR A 430 -19.64 23.65 -22.82
N GLY A 431 -20.08 24.69 -22.13
CA GLY A 431 -21.50 25.02 -21.93
C GLY A 431 -22.24 24.09 -20.97
N LEU A 432 -21.54 23.14 -20.30
CA LEU A 432 -22.14 22.15 -19.40
C LEU A 432 -21.99 22.53 -17.92
N ASP A 433 -23.09 22.46 -17.18
CA ASP A 433 -23.10 22.72 -15.75
C ASP A 433 -22.61 21.52 -14.93
N LEU A 434 -21.72 21.80 -13.97
CA LEU A 434 -21.24 20.80 -13.00
C LEU A 434 -22.29 20.56 -11.90
N THR A 435 -22.61 19.29 -11.68
CA THR A 435 -23.60 18.83 -10.69
C THR A 435 -22.97 18.23 -9.43
N GLY A 436 -21.65 18.06 -9.41
CA GLY A 436 -20.91 17.48 -8.27
C GLY A 436 -19.49 18.00 -8.16
N ARG A 437 -18.74 17.48 -7.17
CA ARG A 437 -17.32 17.83 -6.98
C ARG A 437 -16.43 17.13 -8.01
N PRO A 438 -15.33 17.76 -8.47
CA PRO A 438 -14.29 17.09 -9.25
C PRO A 438 -13.75 15.85 -8.54
N GLN A 439 -13.48 14.78 -9.29
CA GLN A 439 -12.97 13.52 -8.77
C GLN A 439 -11.67 13.17 -9.49
N LEU A 440 -10.55 13.12 -8.75
CA LEU A 440 -9.29 12.67 -9.35
C LEU A 440 -9.34 11.16 -9.59
N LEU A 441 -9.34 10.75 -10.86
CA LEU A 441 -9.34 9.33 -11.25
C LEU A 441 -7.93 8.76 -11.33
N ARG A 442 -6.96 9.55 -11.79
CA ARG A 442 -5.58 9.10 -11.97
C ARG A 442 -4.59 10.25 -11.81
N HIS A 443 -3.49 10.01 -11.12
CA HIS A 443 -2.40 10.97 -11.00
C HIS A 443 -1.04 10.29 -11.23
N LYS A 444 -0.25 10.84 -12.15
CA LYS A 444 1.17 10.54 -12.32
C LYS A 444 1.94 11.81 -11.96
N PRO A 445 2.53 11.89 -10.74
CA PRO A 445 3.21 13.09 -10.27
C PRO A 445 4.21 13.67 -11.28
N GLY A 446 4.18 14.99 -11.43
CA GLY A 446 5.00 15.77 -12.37
C GLY A 446 4.80 15.45 -13.85
N ARG A 447 3.73 14.73 -14.20
CA ARG A 447 3.50 14.26 -15.58
C ARG A 447 2.09 14.52 -16.10
N ARG A 448 1.07 13.89 -15.50
CA ARG A 448 -0.31 13.97 -15.98
C ARG A 448 -1.32 13.58 -14.90
N ALA A 449 -2.54 14.12 -15.03
CA ALA A 449 -3.68 13.76 -14.19
C ALA A 449 -4.94 13.57 -15.05
N LEU A 450 -5.87 12.74 -14.57
CA LEU A 450 -7.19 12.53 -15.14
C LEU A 450 -8.22 12.84 -14.06
N VAL A 451 -9.06 13.82 -14.30
CA VAL A 451 -10.11 14.27 -13.38
C VAL A 451 -11.47 14.03 -14.04
N ARG A 452 -12.44 13.55 -13.27
CA ARG A 452 -13.83 13.36 -13.68
C ARG A 452 -14.69 14.48 -13.09
N TYR A 453 -15.56 15.04 -13.94
CA TYR A 453 -16.47 16.11 -13.57
C TYR A 453 -17.91 15.65 -13.82
N PRO A 454 -18.71 15.40 -12.76
CA PRO A 454 -20.13 15.11 -12.91
C PRO A 454 -20.86 16.31 -13.51
N THR A 455 -21.69 16.07 -14.53
CA THR A 455 -22.46 17.10 -15.24
C THR A 455 -23.95 16.79 -15.21
N GLY A 456 -24.78 17.80 -15.49
CA GLY A 456 -26.22 17.64 -15.67
C GLY A 456 -26.59 17.39 -17.14
N GLY A 457 -27.71 16.67 -17.38
CA GLY A 457 -28.26 16.44 -18.72
C GLY A 457 -27.88 15.10 -19.34
N ALA A 458 -27.82 15.03 -20.67
CA ALA A 458 -27.60 13.78 -21.43
C ALA A 458 -26.17 13.22 -21.28
N THR A 459 -25.18 14.09 -21.04
CA THR A 459 -23.82 13.69 -20.65
C THR A 459 -23.75 13.68 -19.13
N THR A 460 -23.56 12.51 -18.52
CA THR A 460 -23.53 12.35 -17.05
C THR A 460 -22.21 12.81 -16.42
N ALA A 461 -21.12 12.79 -17.19
CA ALA A 461 -19.85 13.38 -16.78
C ALA A 461 -18.93 13.65 -17.98
N ILE A 462 -17.93 14.51 -17.74
CA ILE A 462 -16.80 14.73 -18.64
C ILE A 462 -15.49 14.41 -17.94
N LEU A 463 -14.48 14.06 -18.73
CA LEU A 463 -13.12 13.76 -18.27
C LEU A 463 -12.16 14.88 -18.69
N GLY A 464 -11.45 15.43 -17.71
CA GLY A 464 -10.35 16.38 -17.91
C GLY A 464 -9.00 15.71 -17.85
N LYS A 465 -8.22 15.89 -18.91
CA LYS A 465 -6.87 15.34 -19.06
C LYS A 465 -5.84 16.45 -18.94
N LEU A 466 -5.10 16.45 -17.82
CA LEU A 466 -4.10 17.46 -17.48
C LEU A 466 -2.70 16.93 -17.73
N ARG A 467 -1.78 17.82 -18.15
CA ARG A 467 -0.36 17.49 -18.38
C ARG A 467 0.54 18.56 -17.76
N ALA A 468 1.67 18.15 -17.20
CA ALA A 468 2.67 19.07 -16.64
C ALA A 468 3.25 20.01 -17.72
N LYS A 469 3.51 19.45 -18.90
CA LYS A 469 4.18 20.14 -20.04
C LYS A 469 3.29 21.11 -20.83
N GLY A 470 2.04 21.36 -20.41
CA GLY A 470 1.10 22.23 -21.13
C GLY A 470 -0.09 21.48 -21.73
N THR A 471 -1.12 22.22 -22.15
CA THR A 471 -2.33 21.69 -22.79
C THR A 471 -1.99 20.92 -24.07
N ASP A 472 -2.61 19.76 -24.28
CA ASP A 472 -2.50 19.02 -25.54
C ASP A 472 -3.58 19.50 -26.53
N GLY A 473 -3.29 20.56 -27.29
CA GLY A 473 -4.22 21.10 -28.29
C GLY A 473 -4.44 20.20 -29.52
N ARG A 474 -3.59 19.19 -29.72
CA ARG A 474 -3.68 18.27 -30.86
C ARG A 474 -4.80 17.24 -30.66
N MET A 475 -4.98 16.74 -29.43
CA MET A 475 -5.90 15.64 -29.16
C MET A 475 -7.37 15.97 -29.46
N PRO A 476 -7.91 17.13 -29.08
CA PRO A 476 -9.26 17.53 -29.49
C PRO A 476 -9.46 17.50 -31.00
N ALA A 477 -8.52 18.05 -31.78
CA ALA A 477 -8.61 18.08 -33.24
C ALA A 477 -8.58 16.68 -33.87
N ILE A 478 -7.77 15.76 -33.34
CA ILE A 478 -7.76 14.35 -33.80
C ILE A 478 -9.10 13.68 -33.49
N HIS A 479 -9.62 13.86 -32.27
CA HIS A 479 -10.92 13.29 -31.90
C HIS A 479 -12.05 13.82 -32.79
N ASP A 480 -12.09 15.13 -33.05
CA ASP A 480 -13.11 15.73 -33.92
C ASP A 480 -13.00 15.25 -35.37
N ALA A 481 -11.78 15.15 -35.91
CA ALA A 481 -11.57 14.66 -37.28
C ALA A 481 -11.94 13.18 -37.44
N LEU A 482 -11.58 12.32 -36.46
CA LEU A 482 -11.96 10.91 -36.46
C LEU A 482 -13.49 10.74 -36.36
N ARG A 483 -14.15 11.50 -35.47
CA ARG A 483 -15.61 11.49 -35.36
C ARG A 483 -16.28 11.98 -36.64
N GLY A 484 -15.79 13.06 -37.24
CA GLY A 484 -16.28 13.58 -38.52
C GLY A 484 -16.11 12.60 -39.68
N ALA A 485 -15.17 11.66 -39.58
CA ALA A 485 -14.97 10.56 -40.52
C ALA A 485 -15.80 9.29 -40.21
N GLY A 486 -16.75 9.36 -39.26
CA GLY A 486 -17.67 8.28 -38.96
C GLY A 486 -17.34 7.45 -37.70
N LEU A 487 -16.32 7.85 -36.91
CA LEU A 487 -15.99 7.21 -35.63
C LEU A 487 -16.66 7.94 -34.45
N ASP A 488 -17.98 8.10 -34.50
CA ASP A 488 -18.75 8.82 -33.48
C ASP A 488 -19.56 7.91 -32.53
N GLY A 489 -19.40 6.59 -32.68
CA GLY A 489 -20.09 5.56 -31.89
C GLY A 489 -21.50 5.26 -32.37
N GLN A 490 -21.97 5.86 -33.47
CA GLN A 490 -23.31 5.65 -34.00
C GLN A 490 -23.34 4.64 -35.15
N ALA A 491 -24.53 4.17 -35.51
CA ALA A 491 -24.74 3.35 -36.71
C ALA A 491 -24.36 4.13 -37.98
N PRO A 492 -23.84 3.46 -39.04
CA PRO A 492 -23.74 2.01 -39.19
C PRO A 492 -22.47 1.40 -38.58
N HIS A 493 -21.48 2.20 -38.17
CA HIS A 493 -20.18 1.68 -37.73
C HIS A 493 -20.19 1.14 -36.30
N GLY A 494 -20.97 1.74 -35.39
CA GLY A 494 -20.98 1.39 -33.97
C GLY A 494 -19.63 1.55 -33.28
N ALA A 495 -18.63 2.13 -33.94
CA ALA A 495 -17.29 2.36 -33.41
C ALA A 495 -17.07 3.85 -33.25
N GLY A 496 -16.38 4.27 -32.19
CA GLY A 496 -16.11 5.68 -32.01
C GLY A 496 -14.98 6.04 -31.07
N VAL A 497 -14.63 7.31 -31.09
CA VAL A 497 -13.72 7.93 -30.12
C VAL A 497 -14.51 8.94 -29.29
N PRO A 498 -14.21 9.11 -27.99
CA PRO A 498 -14.94 10.05 -27.14
C PRO A 498 -14.97 11.46 -27.72
N ARG A 499 -16.13 12.13 -27.66
CA ARG A 499 -16.26 13.51 -28.15
C ARG A 499 -15.38 14.46 -27.34
N ALA A 500 -14.56 15.24 -28.02
CA ALA A 500 -13.87 16.36 -27.39
C ALA A 500 -14.87 17.47 -27.04
N ARG A 501 -14.71 18.08 -25.87
CA ARG A 501 -15.63 19.10 -25.35
C ARG A 501 -15.03 20.49 -25.29
N GLY A 502 -13.70 20.59 -25.28
CA GLY A 502 -13.01 21.87 -25.28
C GLY A 502 -11.68 21.80 -24.54
N ILE A 503 -11.09 22.98 -24.38
CA ILE A 503 -9.82 23.19 -23.71
C ILE A 503 -10.02 24.21 -22.59
N VAL A 504 -9.36 23.98 -21.46
CA VAL A 504 -9.25 24.92 -20.36
C VAL A 504 -7.76 25.22 -20.16
N ASP A 505 -7.26 26.23 -20.86
CA ASP A 505 -5.82 26.53 -20.89
C ASP A 505 -5.27 26.98 -19.54
N THR A 506 -6.07 27.69 -18.74
CA THR A 506 -5.72 28.06 -17.35
C THR A 506 -5.41 26.84 -16.49
N MET A 507 -5.99 25.68 -16.83
CA MET A 507 -5.79 24.41 -16.13
C MET A 507 -4.89 23.42 -16.91
N ARG A 508 -4.30 23.84 -18.04
CA ARG A 508 -3.54 22.99 -18.96
C ARG A 508 -4.24 21.68 -19.29
N MET A 509 -5.54 21.79 -19.55
CA MET A 509 -6.47 20.66 -19.58
C MET A 509 -7.26 20.65 -20.89
N TRP A 510 -7.48 19.47 -21.44
CA TRP A 510 -8.51 19.27 -22.46
C TRP A 510 -9.58 18.31 -21.95
N LEU A 511 -10.79 18.46 -22.48
CA LEU A 511 -11.99 17.81 -22.00
C LEU A 511 -12.56 16.88 -23.05
N GLN A 512 -13.10 15.75 -22.61
CA GLN A 512 -13.88 14.84 -23.45
C GLN A 512 -15.07 14.27 -22.68
N ASP A 513 -16.03 13.71 -23.40
CA ASP A 513 -17.10 12.92 -22.78
C ASP A 513 -16.54 11.72 -22.02
N GLU A 514 -17.15 11.43 -20.87
CA GLU A 514 -17.17 10.09 -20.32
C GLU A 514 -18.13 9.25 -21.18
N VAL A 515 -17.61 8.20 -21.81
CA VAL A 515 -18.40 7.29 -22.63
C VAL A 515 -18.87 6.10 -21.80
N SER A 516 -20.03 5.56 -22.14
CA SER A 516 -20.53 4.34 -21.50
C SER A 516 -19.72 3.13 -21.97
N GLY A 517 -19.59 2.12 -21.11
CA GLY A 517 -19.00 0.83 -21.45
C GLY A 517 -18.03 0.30 -20.41
N ARG A 518 -17.75 -0.99 -20.51
CA ARG A 518 -16.77 -1.70 -19.68
C ARG A 518 -15.51 -2.00 -20.50
N PRO A 519 -14.32 -2.05 -19.89
CA PRO A 519 -13.11 -2.52 -20.57
C PRO A 519 -13.31 -3.87 -21.24
N LEU A 520 -12.74 -4.04 -22.44
CA LEU A 520 -12.82 -5.30 -23.18
C LEU A 520 -12.22 -6.44 -22.36
N THR A 521 -13.00 -7.50 -22.18
CA THR A 521 -12.54 -8.71 -21.48
C THR A 521 -11.86 -9.65 -22.48
N PRO A 522 -10.61 -10.11 -22.23
CA PRO A 522 -9.86 -10.95 -23.17
C PRO A 522 -10.54 -12.26 -23.61
N THR A 523 -11.45 -12.80 -22.79
CA THR A 523 -12.19 -14.04 -23.05
C THR A 523 -13.50 -13.83 -23.81
N ASP A 524 -13.94 -12.58 -24.02
CA ASP A 524 -15.21 -12.27 -24.69
C ASP A 524 -15.03 -12.28 -26.22
N VAL A 525 -15.27 -13.44 -26.83
CA VAL A 525 -15.07 -13.68 -28.27
C VAL A 525 -15.94 -12.77 -29.15
N ALA A 526 -17.17 -12.45 -28.72
CA ALA A 526 -18.06 -11.58 -29.50
C ALA A 526 -17.57 -10.13 -29.46
N ALA A 527 -17.19 -9.63 -28.29
CA ALA A 527 -16.63 -8.29 -28.15
C ALA A 527 -15.27 -8.16 -28.86
N MET A 528 -14.48 -9.25 -28.95
CA MET A 528 -13.24 -9.29 -29.76
C MET A 528 -13.51 -9.06 -31.24
N ALA A 529 -14.53 -9.72 -31.81
CA ALA A 529 -14.92 -9.49 -33.21
C ALA A 529 -15.35 -8.03 -33.44
N GLN A 530 -16.16 -7.47 -32.55
CA GLN A 530 -16.56 -6.05 -32.61
C GLN A 530 -15.35 -5.10 -32.52
N THR A 531 -14.36 -5.44 -31.68
CA THR A 531 -13.11 -4.68 -31.56
C THR A 531 -12.28 -4.73 -32.84
N GLY A 532 -12.25 -5.88 -33.52
CA GLY A 532 -11.63 -6.02 -34.83
C GLY A 532 -12.26 -5.12 -35.88
N VAL A 533 -13.60 -5.11 -35.94
CA VAL A 533 -14.40 -4.21 -36.79
C VAL A 533 -14.07 -2.74 -36.50
N ALA A 534 -14.03 -2.35 -35.21
CA ALA A 534 -13.73 -0.98 -34.81
C ALA A 534 -12.32 -0.53 -35.21
N LEU A 535 -11.31 -1.40 -35.05
CA LEU A 535 -9.95 -1.09 -35.50
C LEU A 535 -9.87 -0.97 -37.03
N ALA A 536 -10.58 -1.82 -37.78
CA ALA A 536 -10.63 -1.73 -39.22
C ALA A 536 -11.26 -0.42 -39.71
N HIS A 537 -12.30 0.06 -39.02
CA HIS A 537 -12.85 1.40 -39.27
C HIS A 537 -11.83 2.51 -38.96
N LEU A 538 -11.10 2.44 -37.84
CA LEU A 538 -10.02 3.38 -37.55
C LEU A 538 -8.97 3.42 -38.67
N HIS A 539 -8.51 2.26 -39.14
CA HIS A 539 -7.55 2.16 -40.24
C HIS A 539 -8.12 2.57 -41.61
N GLY A 540 -9.45 2.62 -41.75
CA GLY A 540 -10.16 3.06 -42.94
C GLY A 540 -10.31 4.58 -43.04
N VAL A 541 -10.19 5.29 -41.91
CA VAL A 541 -10.24 6.75 -41.90
C VAL A 541 -8.98 7.33 -42.55
N PRO A 542 -9.11 8.29 -43.49
CA PRO A 542 -7.95 9.01 -44.02
C PRO A 542 -7.11 9.60 -42.88
N PRO A 543 -5.77 9.47 -42.91
CA PRO A 543 -4.91 10.00 -41.86
C PRO A 543 -5.22 11.45 -41.46
N VAL A 544 -5.58 11.66 -40.20
CA VAL A 544 -5.91 12.99 -39.64
C VAL A 544 -4.71 13.66 -38.95
N THR A 545 -3.49 13.18 -39.21
CA THR A 545 -2.24 13.72 -38.69
C THR A 545 -1.11 13.49 -39.70
N ASP A 546 -0.09 14.33 -39.65
CA ASP A 546 1.16 14.24 -40.41
C ASP A 546 2.25 13.43 -39.69
N ARG A 547 2.08 13.18 -38.38
CA ARG A 547 3.03 12.41 -37.57
C ARG A 547 3.17 11.00 -38.12
N ARG A 548 4.41 10.58 -38.41
CA ARG A 548 4.72 9.24 -38.90
C ARG A 548 5.28 8.33 -37.80
N TRP A 549 5.06 7.03 -37.96
CA TRP A 549 5.65 5.96 -37.17
C TRP A 549 6.21 4.90 -38.12
N THR A 550 7.53 4.81 -38.17
CA THR A 550 8.24 3.96 -39.13
C THR A 550 8.65 2.63 -38.50
N HIS A 551 9.05 1.67 -39.33
CA HIS A 551 9.66 0.43 -38.85
C HIS A 551 10.95 0.67 -38.02
N ALA A 552 11.70 1.73 -38.35
CA ALA A 552 12.88 2.12 -37.58
C ALA A 552 12.52 2.61 -36.15
N ASP A 553 11.41 3.33 -36.02
CA ASP A 553 10.90 3.76 -34.71
C ASP A 553 10.49 2.56 -33.84
N GLU A 554 9.81 1.58 -34.45
CA GLU A 554 9.40 0.34 -33.76
C GLU A 554 10.61 -0.45 -33.25
N LEU A 555 11.64 -0.60 -34.08
CA LEU A 555 12.91 -1.23 -33.69
C LEU A 555 13.64 -0.43 -32.59
N SER A 556 13.60 0.90 -32.62
CA SER A 556 14.19 1.75 -31.58
C SER A 556 13.50 1.58 -30.22
N VAL A 557 12.18 1.40 -30.21
CA VAL A 557 11.45 1.07 -28.96
C VAL A 557 11.86 -0.29 -28.45
N LEU A 558 11.93 -1.30 -29.31
CA LEU A 558 12.35 -2.65 -28.93
C LEU A 558 13.79 -2.68 -28.38
N ASP A 559 14.74 -2.03 -29.07
CA ASP A 559 16.14 -1.95 -28.67
C ASP A 559 16.30 -1.36 -27.27
N ARG A 560 15.61 -0.25 -26.98
CA ARG A 560 15.59 0.34 -25.64
C ARG A 560 14.99 -0.60 -24.60
N ALA A 561 13.87 -1.27 -24.92
CA ALA A 561 13.22 -2.20 -24.00
C ALA A 561 14.13 -3.38 -23.64
N LEU A 562 14.74 -4.02 -24.63
CA LEU A 562 15.61 -5.17 -24.43
C LEU A 562 16.96 -4.79 -23.81
N THR A 563 17.50 -3.61 -24.11
CA THR A 563 18.71 -3.09 -23.44
C THR A 563 18.46 -2.93 -21.94
N GLN A 564 17.35 -2.29 -21.55
CA GLN A 564 16.99 -2.12 -20.14
C GLN A 564 16.61 -3.44 -19.45
N ALA A 565 16.07 -4.41 -20.19
CA ALA A 565 15.84 -5.76 -19.65
C ALA A 565 17.17 -6.48 -19.40
N ALA A 566 18.15 -6.33 -20.29
CA ALA A 566 19.48 -6.93 -20.15
C ALA A 566 20.29 -6.36 -18.99
N GLU A 567 20.06 -5.11 -18.60
CA GLU A 567 20.62 -4.51 -17.37
C GLU A 567 20.10 -5.20 -16.11
N GLN A 568 18.84 -5.63 -16.10
CA GLN A 568 18.20 -6.33 -14.98
C GLN A 568 18.39 -7.84 -15.00
N LEU A 569 18.69 -8.41 -16.17
CA LEU A 569 18.94 -9.85 -16.37
C LEU A 569 20.33 -10.08 -17.01
N PRO A 570 21.44 -9.81 -16.29
CA PRO A 570 22.78 -9.94 -16.85
C PRO A 570 23.07 -11.33 -17.44
N ALA A 571 22.56 -12.39 -16.79
CA ALA A 571 22.72 -13.77 -17.22
C ALA A 571 22.04 -14.09 -18.57
N ARG A 572 20.97 -13.37 -18.94
CA ARG A 572 20.18 -13.60 -20.16
C ARG A 572 20.52 -12.61 -21.28
N LYS A 573 21.52 -11.74 -21.09
CA LYS A 573 21.91 -10.68 -22.03
C LYS A 573 22.19 -11.19 -23.45
N ALA A 574 22.79 -12.39 -23.59
CA ALA A 574 23.06 -13.00 -24.89
C ALA A 574 21.76 -13.39 -25.62
N GLU A 575 20.77 -13.93 -24.92
CA GLU A 575 19.45 -14.26 -25.50
C GLU A 575 18.71 -13.00 -25.95
N LEU A 576 18.66 -11.97 -25.11
CA LEU A 576 17.98 -10.71 -25.44
C LEU A 576 18.60 -10.04 -26.67
N ARG A 577 19.93 -10.09 -26.81
CA ARG A 577 20.63 -9.62 -28.02
C ARG A 577 20.28 -10.45 -29.26
N ARG A 578 20.17 -11.78 -29.12
CA ARG A 578 19.74 -12.65 -30.23
C ARG A 578 18.32 -12.33 -30.67
N ILE A 579 17.39 -12.12 -29.73
CA ILE A 579 16.00 -11.70 -30.03
C ILE A 579 16.00 -10.39 -30.82
N LEU A 580 16.75 -9.39 -30.35
CA LEU A 580 16.84 -8.09 -31.01
C LEU A 580 17.41 -8.18 -32.43
N HIS A 581 18.48 -8.96 -32.62
CA HIS A 581 19.09 -9.16 -33.94
C HIS A 581 18.12 -9.84 -34.91
N ALA A 582 17.48 -10.93 -34.48
CA ALA A 582 16.48 -11.62 -35.29
C ALA A 582 15.26 -10.73 -35.60
N ALA A 583 14.83 -9.88 -34.66
CA ALA A 583 13.76 -8.91 -34.89
C ALA A 583 14.15 -7.86 -35.95
N ARG A 584 15.39 -7.36 -35.93
CA ARG A 584 15.92 -6.44 -36.95
C ARG A 584 15.93 -7.09 -38.33
N ASP A 585 16.44 -8.32 -38.43
CA ASP A 585 16.50 -9.04 -39.71
C ASP A 585 15.11 -9.29 -40.30
N ARG A 586 14.12 -9.62 -39.46
CA ARG A 586 12.74 -9.84 -39.93
C ARG A 586 12.08 -8.55 -40.36
N MET A 587 12.24 -7.48 -39.59
CA MET A 587 11.71 -6.17 -39.96
C MET A 587 12.33 -5.67 -41.28
N GLY A 588 13.64 -5.88 -41.48
CA GLY A 588 14.34 -5.51 -42.70
C GLY A 588 13.91 -6.27 -43.97
N ARG A 589 13.14 -7.35 -43.85
CA ARG A 589 12.56 -8.10 -44.98
C ARG A 589 11.18 -7.57 -45.39
N LEU A 590 10.59 -6.67 -44.61
CA LEU A 590 9.31 -6.07 -44.93
C LEU A 590 9.54 -4.79 -45.76
N CYS A 591 8.76 -4.60 -46.82
CA CYS A 591 8.70 -3.33 -47.54
C CYS A 591 7.87 -2.33 -46.75
N ASP A 592 8.29 -1.07 -46.64
CA ASP A 592 7.52 -0.02 -45.95
C ASP A 592 6.51 0.64 -46.90
N ASP A 593 5.49 -0.12 -47.32
CA ASP A 593 4.55 0.22 -48.39
C ASP A 593 3.08 0.37 -47.94
N GLN A 594 2.76 0.08 -46.67
CA GLN A 594 1.41 0.17 -46.12
C GLN A 594 1.32 1.22 -45.01
N HIS A 595 0.47 2.22 -45.20
CA HIS A 595 0.32 3.33 -44.26
C HIS A 595 -1.14 3.71 -44.08
N CYS A 596 -1.61 3.73 -42.83
CA CYS A 596 -2.89 4.31 -42.45
C CYS A 596 -2.77 5.01 -41.09
N GLY A 597 -3.84 5.61 -40.61
CA GLY A 597 -3.93 6.03 -39.21
C GLY A 597 -3.86 4.82 -38.29
N ILE A 598 -2.92 4.80 -37.35
CA ILE A 598 -2.72 3.74 -36.37
C ILE A 598 -2.71 4.32 -34.95
N HIS A 599 -3.23 3.55 -34.00
CA HIS A 599 -3.28 3.87 -32.58
C HIS A 599 -1.90 3.72 -31.90
N ARG A 600 -1.08 2.77 -32.34
CA ARG A 600 0.24 2.32 -31.84
C ARG A 600 0.27 1.58 -30.51
N ASP A 601 -0.58 1.96 -29.56
CA ASP A 601 -0.69 1.28 -28.26
C ASP A 601 -2.00 0.51 -28.13
N PHE A 602 -2.43 -0.15 -29.21
CA PHE A 602 -3.74 -0.79 -29.27
C PHE A 602 -3.75 -2.17 -28.60
N TYR A 603 -4.55 -2.34 -27.55
CA TYR A 603 -4.85 -3.60 -26.86
C TYR A 603 -6.14 -3.45 -26.06
N PHE A 604 -6.62 -4.53 -25.42
CA PHE A 604 -7.95 -4.61 -24.82
C PHE A 604 -8.24 -3.57 -23.71
N ASP A 605 -7.24 -3.05 -22.99
CA ASP A 605 -7.48 -1.98 -21.99
C ASP A 605 -7.84 -0.62 -22.63
N GLN A 606 -7.55 -0.46 -23.94
CA GLN A 606 -7.83 0.76 -24.70
C GLN A 606 -9.16 0.71 -25.45
N VAL A 607 -10.01 -0.25 -25.10
CA VAL A 607 -11.31 -0.50 -25.72
C VAL A 607 -12.38 -0.60 -24.65
N LEU A 608 -13.45 0.20 -24.78
CA LEU A 608 -14.64 0.10 -23.95
C LEU A 608 -15.82 -0.41 -24.78
N ILE A 609 -16.55 -1.39 -24.25
CA ILE A 609 -17.68 -2.05 -24.90
C ILE A 609 -18.98 -1.66 -24.19
N ALA A 610 -19.95 -1.13 -24.94
CA ALA A 610 -21.30 -0.78 -24.48
C ALA A 610 -22.35 -1.25 -25.50
N ASP A 611 -23.00 -2.38 -25.23
CA ASP A 611 -23.97 -3.01 -26.14
C ASP A 611 -23.41 -3.20 -27.57
N ALA A 612 -23.88 -2.40 -28.53
CA ALA A 612 -23.42 -2.41 -29.93
C ALA A 612 -22.33 -1.36 -30.22
N GLN A 613 -21.89 -0.61 -29.20
CA GLN A 613 -20.88 0.46 -29.32
C GLN A 613 -19.51 0.00 -28.83
N VAL A 614 -18.48 0.32 -29.62
CA VAL A 614 -17.07 0.12 -29.29
C VAL A 614 -16.37 1.48 -29.25
N TRP A 615 -15.87 1.86 -28.08
CA TRP A 615 -15.14 3.10 -27.89
C TRP A 615 -13.63 2.85 -27.84
N LEU A 616 -12.89 3.51 -28.72
CA LEU A 616 -11.42 3.50 -28.74
C LEU A 616 -10.90 4.69 -27.92
N VAL A 617 -10.04 4.42 -26.95
CA VAL A 617 -9.51 5.43 -26.01
C VAL A 617 -7.97 5.43 -26.00
N ASP A 618 -7.36 6.49 -25.44
CA ASP A 618 -5.88 6.64 -25.33
C ASP A 618 -5.11 6.79 -26.67
N LEU A 619 -5.64 7.61 -27.57
CA LEU A 619 -5.04 7.97 -28.85
C LEU A 619 -3.82 8.92 -28.75
N ASP A 620 -3.19 9.05 -27.57
CA ASP A 620 -2.03 9.92 -27.31
C ASP A 620 -0.89 9.65 -28.32
N LEU A 621 -0.77 8.41 -28.80
CA LEU A 621 0.26 7.96 -29.73
C LEU A 621 -0.16 7.90 -31.20
N TYR A 622 -1.40 8.27 -31.53
CA TYR A 622 -1.93 8.19 -32.89
C TYR A 622 -1.00 8.84 -33.92
N ALA A 623 -0.74 8.11 -35.00
CA ALA A 623 0.21 8.45 -36.06
C ALA A 623 -0.15 7.73 -37.37
N VAL A 624 0.51 8.10 -38.46
CA VAL A 624 0.50 7.38 -39.72
C VAL A 624 1.56 6.30 -39.70
N GLY A 625 1.19 5.05 -39.93
CA GLY A 625 2.15 3.93 -39.95
C GLY A 625 1.53 2.64 -40.44
N ASP A 626 2.29 1.56 -40.26
CA ASP A 626 1.92 0.22 -40.71
C ASP A 626 0.76 -0.35 -39.88
N PRO A 627 -0.40 -0.72 -40.48
CA PRO A 627 -1.55 -1.27 -39.75
C PRO A 627 -1.22 -2.54 -38.97
N ALA A 628 -0.17 -3.28 -39.35
CA ALA A 628 0.26 -4.47 -38.64
C ALA A 628 0.80 -4.14 -37.23
N VAL A 629 1.17 -2.89 -36.94
CA VAL A 629 1.60 -2.46 -35.59
C VAL A 629 0.50 -2.69 -34.57
N ASP A 630 -0.72 -2.20 -34.85
CA ASP A 630 -1.86 -2.34 -33.92
C ASP A 630 -2.33 -3.79 -33.81
N LEU A 631 -2.43 -4.51 -34.94
CA LEU A 631 -2.80 -5.92 -34.96
C LEU A 631 -1.79 -6.78 -34.20
N GLY A 632 -0.50 -6.57 -34.44
CA GLY A 632 0.57 -7.30 -33.77
C GLY A 632 0.65 -6.97 -32.27
N ASN A 633 0.50 -5.70 -31.90
CA ASN A 633 0.49 -5.28 -30.50
C ASN A 633 -0.69 -5.87 -29.73
N PHE A 634 -1.89 -5.88 -30.32
CA PHE A 634 -3.08 -6.48 -29.73
C PHE A 634 -2.88 -7.97 -29.47
N LEU A 635 -2.43 -8.72 -30.48
CA LEU A 635 -2.20 -10.16 -30.37
C LEU A 635 -1.12 -10.49 -29.33
N ALA A 636 -0.04 -9.70 -29.25
CA ALA A 636 1.00 -9.91 -28.25
C ALA A 636 0.50 -9.67 -26.81
N HIS A 637 -0.38 -8.69 -26.59
CA HIS A 637 -1.00 -8.49 -25.27
C HIS A 637 -1.94 -9.63 -24.91
N LEU A 638 -2.63 -10.22 -25.90
CA LEU A 638 -3.45 -11.39 -25.68
C LEU A 638 -2.61 -12.62 -25.31
N ASP A 639 -1.46 -12.80 -25.98
CA ASP A 639 -0.48 -13.86 -25.67
C ASP A 639 0.08 -13.74 -24.25
N GLU A 640 0.52 -12.54 -23.88
CA GLU A 640 1.02 -12.26 -22.52
C GLU A 640 -0.07 -12.51 -21.48
N TYR A 641 -1.29 -12.07 -21.75
CA TYR A 641 -2.41 -12.27 -20.84
C TYR A 641 -2.73 -13.76 -20.66
N ALA A 642 -2.79 -14.52 -21.75
CA ALA A 642 -3.04 -15.95 -21.73
C ALA A 642 -1.95 -16.69 -20.95
N LEU A 643 -0.68 -16.38 -21.23
CA LEU A 643 0.47 -16.92 -20.51
C LEU A 643 0.42 -16.61 -19.02
N ARG A 644 0.12 -15.35 -18.65
CA ARG A 644 0.06 -14.90 -17.25
C ARG A 644 -1.09 -15.53 -16.47
N THR A 645 -2.22 -15.80 -17.10
CA THR A 645 -3.43 -16.28 -16.42
C THR A 645 -3.59 -17.79 -16.44
N THR A 646 -3.07 -18.47 -17.46
CA THR A 646 -3.27 -19.91 -17.68
C THR A 646 -1.98 -20.71 -17.82
N GLY A 647 -0.83 -20.05 -18.00
CA GLY A 647 0.43 -20.70 -18.36
C GLY A 647 0.53 -21.13 -19.83
N ASP A 648 -0.55 -21.01 -20.62
CA ASP A 648 -0.59 -21.38 -22.03
C ASP A 648 -0.84 -20.14 -22.91
N VAL A 649 0.10 -19.88 -23.83
CA VAL A 649 0.01 -18.78 -24.80
C VAL A 649 -1.12 -18.99 -25.81
N GLY A 650 -1.52 -20.25 -26.04
CA GLY A 650 -2.57 -20.63 -26.98
C GLY A 650 -4.00 -20.52 -26.42
N ALA A 651 -4.16 -20.31 -25.11
CA ALA A 651 -5.45 -20.41 -24.43
C ALA A 651 -6.53 -19.45 -24.98
N LEU A 652 -6.12 -18.31 -25.56
CA LEU A 652 -7.02 -17.30 -26.13
C LEU A 652 -7.03 -17.27 -27.67
N SER A 653 -6.68 -18.38 -28.32
CA SER A 653 -6.68 -18.47 -29.79
C SER A 653 -8.04 -18.17 -30.44
N ALA A 654 -9.15 -18.54 -29.78
CA ALA A 654 -10.49 -18.21 -30.27
C ALA A 654 -10.76 -16.70 -30.27
N SER A 655 -10.37 -15.99 -29.21
CA SER A 655 -10.45 -14.53 -29.11
C SER A 655 -9.56 -13.84 -30.15
N ALA A 656 -8.31 -14.30 -30.32
CA ALA A 656 -7.40 -13.81 -31.35
C ALA A 656 -8.01 -13.95 -32.75
N ARG A 657 -8.61 -15.11 -33.03
CA ARG A 657 -9.22 -15.39 -34.32
C ARG A 657 -10.44 -14.50 -34.57
N ALA A 658 -11.33 -14.37 -33.60
CA ALA A 658 -12.51 -13.52 -33.70
C ALA A 658 -12.14 -12.05 -33.93
N PHE A 659 -11.11 -11.54 -33.24
CA PHE A 659 -10.58 -10.20 -33.48
C PHE A 659 -10.09 -10.01 -34.92
N LEU A 660 -9.28 -10.94 -35.45
CA LEU A 660 -8.78 -10.86 -36.82
C LEU A 660 -9.90 -11.03 -37.86
N ASP A 661 -10.88 -11.89 -37.61
CA ASP A 661 -12.04 -12.10 -38.49
C ASP A 661 -12.93 -10.86 -38.54
N GLY A 662 -13.19 -10.23 -37.39
CA GLY A 662 -13.92 -8.97 -37.33
C GLY A 662 -13.21 -7.86 -38.12
N TYR A 663 -11.89 -7.76 -37.99
CA TYR A 663 -11.11 -6.82 -38.80
C TYR A 663 -11.20 -7.14 -40.30
N ALA A 664 -11.01 -8.41 -40.68
CA ALA A 664 -11.03 -8.89 -42.05
C ALA A 664 -12.38 -8.68 -42.75
N GLY A 665 -13.49 -8.67 -41.99
CA GLY A 665 -14.83 -8.41 -42.49
C GLY A 665 -15.04 -6.98 -43.02
N ILE A 666 -14.19 -6.04 -42.61
CA ILE A 666 -14.26 -4.63 -43.04
C ILE A 666 -13.10 -4.27 -43.96
N ARG A 667 -11.88 -4.73 -43.66
CA ARG A 667 -10.67 -4.37 -44.37
C ARG A 667 -9.75 -5.59 -44.51
N PRO A 668 -9.11 -5.83 -45.67
CA PRO A 668 -8.19 -6.95 -45.83
C PRO A 668 -7.06 -6.89 -44.81
N LEU A 669 -6.73 -8.04 -44.22
CA LEU A 669 -5.60 -8.17 -43.31
C LEU A 669 -4.28 -7.93 -44.07
N PRO A 670 -3.30 -7.24 -43.44
CA PRO A 670 -1.93 -7.30 -43.90
C PRO A 670 -1.45 -8.75 -44.01
N CYS A 671 -0.45 -9.02 -44.85
CA CYS A 671 0.00 -10.40 -45.06
C CYS A 671 0.44 -11.04 -43.71
N PRO A 672 0.21 -12.35 -43.52
CA PRO A 672 0.44 -13.00 -42.22
C PRO A 672 1.85 -12.81 -41.66
N GLN A 673 2.86 -12.81 -42.52
CA GLN A 673 4.26 -12.57 -42.15
C GLN A 673 4.46 -11.20 -41.48
N ARG A 674 3.75 -10.18 -41.95
CA ARG A 674 3.84 -8.80 -41.45
C ARG A 674 3.26 -8.67 -40.05
N ILE A 675 2.06 -9.22 -39.85
CA ILE A 675 1.39 -9.28 -38.54
C ILE A 675 2.24 -10.11 -37.56
N ALA A 676 2.74 -11.27 -37.99
CA ALA A 676 3.60 -12.12 -37.16
C ALA A 676 4.89 -11.42 -36.74
N THR A 677 5.48 -10.62 -37.62
CA THR A 677 6.67 -9.81 -37.31
C THR A 677 6.34 -8.78 -36.23
N MET A 678 5.30 -7.98 -36.40
CA MET A 678 4.89 -6.97 -35.41
C MET A 678 4.47 -7.57 -34.07
N ARG A 679 3.79 -8.73 -34.09
CA ARG A 679 3.46 -9.52 -32.88
C ARG A 679 4.71 -9.98 -32.15
N THR A 680 5.70 -10.50 -32.88
CA THR A 680 6.98 -10.95 -32.29
C THR A 680 7.73 -9.79 -31.62
N LEU A 681 7.82 -8.64 -32.29
CA LEU A 681 8.45 -7.45 -31.72
C LEU A 681 7.71 -6.99 -30.45
N SER A 682 6.38 -6.97 -30.50
CA SER A 682 5.55 -6.58 -29.36
C SER A 682 5.69 -7.53 -28.17
N LEU A 683 5.70 -8.84 -28.42
CA LEU A 683 5.92 -9.86 -27.38
C LEU A 683 7.31 -9.74 -26.75
N ALA A 684 8.35 -9.47 -27.56
CA ALA A 684 9.68 -9.22 -27.04
C ALA A 684 9.75 -7.95 -26.17
N ARG A 685 8.99 -6.90 -26.49
CA ARG A 685 8.86 -5.70 -25.61
C ARG A 685 8.25 -6.07 -24.26
N HIS A 686 7.37 -7.08 -24.19
CA HIS A 686 6.74 -7.51 -22.94
C HIS A 686 7.70 -8.12 -21.94
N ILE A 687 8.87 -8.62 -22.36
CA ILE A 687 9.96 -9.05 -21.44
C ILE A 687 10.34 -7.88 -20.51
N ARG A 688 10.42 -6.66 -21.03
CA ARG A 688 10.70 -5.48 -20.21
C ARG A 688 9.51 -5.11 -19.32
N ILE A 689 8.28 -5.33 -19.79
CA ILE A 689 7.06 -5.05 -19.03
C ILE A 689 6.94 -6.03 -17.85
N SER A 690 7.21 -7.32 -18.04
CA SER A 690 7.16 -8.34 -16.98
C SER A 690 8.15 -8.03 -15.84
N LEU A 691 9.30 -7.44 -16.15
CA LEU A 691 10.29 -7.00 -15.16
C LEU A 691 9.89 -5.76 -14.36
N ARG A 692 8.87 -5.01 -14.79
CA ARG A 692 8.41 -3.79 -14.11
C ARG A 692 7.33 -4.03 -13.08
N PHE A 693 6.67 -5.19 -13.12
CA PHE A 693 5.52 -5.51 -12.30
C PHE A 693 5.76 -6.87 -11.63
N ASP A 694 5.79 -6.91 -10.31
CA ASP A 694 6.18 -8.11 -9.56
C ASP A 694 5.23 -9.30 -9.81
N ASP A 695 3.94 -9.03 -9.96
CA ASP A 695 2.90 -10.00 -10.33
C ASP A 695 3.09 -10.60 -11.73
N ARG A 696 3.88 -9.97 -12.59
CA ARG A 696 4.17 -10.44 -13.95
C ARG A 696 5.54 -11.10 -14.10
N ARG A 697 6.44 -10.96 -13.12
CA ARG A 697 7.83 -11.45 -13.21
C ARG A 697 7.92 -12.94 -13.53
N HIS A 698 6.97 -13.74 -13.02
CA HIS A 698 6.92 -15.18 -13.25
C HIS A 698 6.80 -15.56 -14.74
N THR A 699 6.31 -14.65 -15.60
CA THR A 699 6.18 -14.88 -17.05
C THR A 699 7.47 -14.58 -17.83
N THR A 700 8.48 -13.96 -17.21
CA THR A 700 9.65 -13.41 -17.92
C THR A 700 10.42 -14.47 -18.71
N ASP A 701 10.67 -15.62 -18.10
CA ASP A 701 11.42 -16.70 -18.76
C ASP A 701 10.63 -17.28 -19.93
N ALA A 702 9.34 -17.50 -19.74
CA ALA A 702 8.45 -17.96 -20.81
C ALA A 702 8.36 -16.93 -21.94
N LEU A 703 8.32 -15.62 -21.67
CA LEU A 703 8.34 -14.58 -22.70
C LEU A 703 9.67 -14.55 -23.48
N ILE A 704 10.81 -14.78 -22.82
CA ILE A 704 12.11 -14.90 -23.49
C ILE A 704 12.11 -16.13 -24.42
N GLU A 705 11.68 -17.28 -23.91
CA GLU A 705 11.61 -18.51 -24.69
C GLU A 705 10.66 -18.38 -25.89
N GLN A 706 9.46 -17.84 -25.67
CA GLN A 706 8.49 -17.62 -26.75
C GLN A 706 9.03 -16.64 -27.79
N SER A 707 9.72 -15.57 -27.36
CA SER A 707 10.37 -14.63 -28.29
C SER A 707 11.48 -15.30 -29.10
N LEU A 708 12.29 -16.17 -28.49
CA LEU A 708 13.31 -16.96 -29.19
C LEU A 708 12.70 -17.95 -30.19
N ARG A 709 11.65 -18.68 -29.79
CA ARG A 709 10.93 -19.62 -30.67
C ARG A 709 10.26 -18.89 -31.83
N ALA A 710 9.60 -17.77 -31.55
CA ALA A 710 9.00 -16.92 -32.58
C ALA A 710 10.07 -16.48 -33.58
N CYS A 711 11.26 -16.07 -33.11
CA CYS A 711 12.40 -15.71 -33.97
C CYS A 711 12.97 -16.89 -34.78
N ALA A 712 12.88 -18.13 -34.29
CA ALA A 712 13.43 -19.32 -34.97
C ALA A 712 12.50 -19.92 -36.06
N THR A 713 11.18 -19.80 -35.89
CA THR A 713 10.16 -20.54 -36.68
C THR A 713 9.95 -20.09 -38.14
N CYS A 714 10.74 -19.14 -38.66
CA CYS A 714 10.67 -18.73 -40.08
C CYS A 714 11.96 -19.01 -40.89
N HIS A 715 12.81 -19.95 -40.44
CA HIS A 715 13.93 -20.45 -41.25
C HIS A 715 13.56 -21.63 -42.17
N GLN A 716 12.28 -21.96 -42.33
CA GLN A 716 11.85 -22.89 -43.37
C GLN A 716 11.13 -22.13 -44.50
N PRO A 717 11.71 -22.08 -45.71
CA PRO A 717 10.94 -21.74 -46.90
C PRO A 717 10.00 -22.92 -47.19
N THR A 718 8.70 -22.64 -47.23
CA THR A 718 7.72 -23.48 -47.94
C THR A 718 7.10 -22.64 -49.03
#